data_AF-A0A9P5S3X3-F1
#
_entry.id   AF-A0A9P5S3X3-F1
#
_cell.length_a   1.000
_cell.length_b   1.000
_cell.length_c   1.000
_cell.angle_alpha   90.00
_cell.angle_beta   90.00
_cell.angle_gamma   90.00
#
_symmetry.space_group_name_H-M   'P 1'
#
loop_
_entity.id
_entity.type
_entity.pdbx_description
1 polymer ?
#
loop_
_entity_poly.entity_id
_entity_poly.type
_entity_poly.pdbx_seq_one_letter_code
_entity_poly.pdbx_strand_id
1 'polypeptide(L)'
;LPIVKTTTGDVVTLAKATEGLEISTGYLPEKEKTIRIMSGFFRRLGVVMFDAHQHRNHSYLRRLQIDYTNRRVLELIVKRWPMHASSFVISDEEAEFLRSMIISQHGNCKDSVLYSLGDLPIWKTYGSPNSPLLSAKEASFMTNHERLDHLGHHPTIVRDIRGVSSFDKLGASPIQASTILGDYIMPKFKTKELHCVGQTRDAYLGLCRSLMITASLPHSEGNAAAKQVLKYACCFLARDGSFQTLAHMFVPQEEEELTEKIFVNEQHRFIDSELPGVLEECATFVLDEIANGDATEDQILSRATRLVRYIYTNPGSTNWMDPKWKFVPRELHPEYPYNQNTPALPRYMSFSTLCNPMDRDYLWTQRGFFPQDLVPPAVFHERNPNIGTHTLHECCQHLDVLVRNIAPNLVTTEQQLVFKLMIFKIYESFEVRASENQTVSDNIKKSLREVMTVPYILNGDDKDPTKAESWVRPQDLVFGIDHKIGTYKQPHESLLKFRNFLVTVGAYEMEHITGQVEISSNRKVGELEDRITMYFETQDDKNGFMDVKFVFKDGKSILAHKVVLASMSEEVIRQLTGSWSLTARRDPSNPAIDIIQKVDEEDDYDTFWGLLHFLYTDNLIDTNGPILSSASNSPKDQEAEDYLSQRINYLMALQALANYCRADRLKNLIAQELMLPDMVMYSNVFDIRAHAELNQDADVVKYCNQFMKGKKNASLIEKYLEDEIDLVQVKMVALAQYLEGEGSEADAKHGGSSGESIRLNEKLEDLRSRLKEVKLRR
;
A
#
# COMPACT_ATOMS: atom_id res chain seq x y z
N LEU A 1 -53.70 -20.88 -69.10
CA LEU A 1 -53.30 -19.45 -69.02
C LEU A 1 -51.78 -19.39 -69.13
N PRO A 2 -51.18 -18.53 -69.97
CA PRO A 2 -49.72 -18.40 -69.97
C PRO A 2 -49.25 -18.06 -68.56
N ILE A 3 -48.39 -18.93 -68.03
CA ILE A 3 -47.84 -18.86 -66.68
C ILE A 3 -46.35 -18.53 -66.77
N VAL A 4 -45.88 -17.63 -65.93
CA VAL A 4 -44.50 -17.14 -65.91
C VAL A 4 -43.89 -17.46 -64.56
N LYS A 5 -42.65 -17.96 -64.58
CA LYS A 5 -41.88 -18.20 -63.36
C LYS A 5 -41.22 -16.89 -62.92
N THR A 6 -41.38 -16.54 -61.65
CA THR A 6 -40.82 -15.34 -61.01
C THR A 6 -39.36 -15.55 -60.62
N THR A 7 -38.64 -14.46 -60.29
CA THR A 7 -37.26 -14.51 -59.77
C THR A 7 -37.13 -15.37 -58.51
N THR A 8 -38.23 -15.56 -57.77
CA THR A 8 -38.30 -16.31 -56.52
C THR A 8 -38.71 -17.77 -56.72
N GLY A 9 -39.01 -18.17 -57.96
CA GLY A 9 -39.38 -19.53 -58.33
C GLY A 9 -40.89 -19.80 -58.40
N ASP A 10 -41.72 -18.84 -57.98
CA ASP A 10 -43.19 -18.96 -57.98
C ASP A 10 -43.76 -18.86 -59.39
N VAL A 11 -44.88 -19.53 -59.65
CA VAL A 11 -45.58 -19.53 -60.94
C VAL A 11 -46.79 -18.60 -60.87
N VAL A 12 -46.81 -17.54 -61.69
CA VAL A 12 -47.90 -16.56 -61.73
C VAL A 12 -48.58 -16.50 -63.10
N THR A 13 -49.85 -16.09 -63.14
CA THR A 13 -50.56 -15.83 -64.39
C THR A 13 -50.03 -14.58 -65.08
N LEU A 14 -50.10 -14.53 -66.40
CA LEU A 14 -49.66 -13.39 -67.20
C LEU A 14 -50.33 -12.05 -66.82
N ALA A 15 -51.62 -12.07 -66.44
CA ALA A 15 -52.33 -10.89 -65.95
C ALA A 15 -51.77 -10.36 -64.62
N LYS A 16 -51.20 -11.24 -63.79
CA LYS A 16 -50.50 -10.86 -62.56
C LYS A 16 -49.05 -10.44 -62.85
N ALA A 17 -48.45 -10.96 -63.92
CA ALA A 17 -47.13 -10.56 -64.40
C ALA A 17 -47.09 -9.12 -64.94
N THR A 18 -48.16 -8.64 -65.57
CA THR A 18 -48.26 -7.24 -66.03
C THR A 18 -48.30 -6.22 -64.89
N GLU A 19 -48.54 -6.66 -63.65
CA GLU A 19 -48.51 -5.82 -62.45
C GLU A 19 -47.18 -5.92 -61.68
N GLY A 20 -46.21 -6.71 -62.19
CA GLY A 20 -44.92 -6.97 -61.55
C GLY A 20 -43.78 -6.06 -62.01
N LEU A 21 -42.63 -6.16 -61.34
CA LEU A 21 -41.38 -5.44 -61.58
C LEU A 21 -40.30 -6.40 -62.13
N GLU A 22 -39.49 -5.97 -63.11
CA GLU A 22 -38.29 -6.69 -63.55
C GLU A 22 -37.09 -6.16 -62.76
N ILE A 23 -36.30 -7.04 -62.16
CA ILE A 23 -35.07 -6.68 -61.48
C ILE A 23 -33.93 -7.41 -62.18
N SER A 24 -32.97 -6.65 -62.72
CA SER A 24 -31.76 -7.20 -63.32
C SER A 24 -30.77 -7.56 -62.23
N THR A 25 -30.55 -8.86 -62.02
CA THR A 25 -29.58 -9.42 -61.08
C THR A 25 -28.15 -9.40 -61.63
N GLY A 26 -27.96 -9.12 -62.92
CA GLY A 26 -26.72 -9.46 -63.65
C GLY A 26 -25.65 -8.38 -63.86
N TYR A 27 -25.79 -7.15 -63.35
CA TYR A 27 -24.84 -6.05 -63.68
C TYR A 27 -24.37 -5.17 -62.51
N LEU A 28 -24.36 -5.68 -61.27
CA LEU A 28 -23.89 -4.90 -60.11
C LEU A 28 -23.07 -5.77 -59.13
N PRO A 29 -21.74 -5.87 -59.29
CA PRO A 29 -20.89 -6.68 -58.40
C PRO A 29 -20.85 -6.18 -56.95
N GLU A 30 -21.13 -4.89 -56.69
CA GLU A 30 -21.13 -4.30 -55.34
C GLU A 30 -22.54 -4.11 -54.72
N LYS A 31 -23.62 -4.63 -55.33
CA LYS A 31 -25.00 -4.43 -54.83
C LYS A 31 -25.85 -5.70 -54.67
N GLU A 32 -25.25 -6.86 -54.40
CA GLU A 32 -26.01 -8.05 -53.99
C GLU A 32 -26.88 -7.79 -52.75
N LYS A 33 -26.37 -7.01 -51.78
CA LYS A 33 -27.11 -6.63 -50.57
C LYS A 33 -28.38 -5.84 -50.90
N THR A 34 -28.29 -4.86 -51.81
CA THR A 34 -29.43 -4.01 -52.23
C THR A 34 -30.52 -4.81 -52.95
N ILE A 35 -30.14 -5.72 -53.86
CA ILE A 35 -31.10 -6.55 -54.60
C ILE A 35 -31.79 -7.52 -53.64
N ARG A 36 -31.06 -8.11 -52.69
CA ARG A 36 -31.63 -8.98 -51.66
C ARG A 36 -32.63 -8.25 -50.76
N ILE A 37 -32.28 -7.05 -50.29
CA ILE A 37 -33.16 -6.19 -49.48
C ILE A 37 -34.45 -5.88 -50.24
N MET A 38 -34.35 -5.45 -51.51
CA MET A 38 -35.52 -5.10 -52.31
C MET A 38 -36.39 -6.29 -52.70
N SER A 39 -35.77 -7.44 -52.96
CA SER A 39 -36.50 -8.68 -53.28
C SER A 39 -37.37 -9.14 -52.11
N GLY A 40 -36.89 -8.96 -50.88
CA GLY A 40 -37.67 -9.22 -49.67
C GLY A 40 -38.83 -8.25 -49.52
N PHE A 41 -38.56 -6.94 -49.62
CA PHE A 41 -39.55 -5.88 -49.48
C PHE A 41 -40.70 -6.01 -50.49
N PHE A 42 -40.40 -6.14 -51.78
CA PHE A 42 -41.43 -6.23 -52.82
C PHE A 42 -42.26 -7.52 -52.75
N ARG A 43 -41.62 -8.64 -52.37
CA ARG A 43 -42.34 -9.90 -52.14
C ARG A 43 -43.38 -9.72 -51.03
N ARG A 44 -43.02 -9.06 -49.92
CA ARG A 44 -43.95 -8.78 -48.82
C ARG A 44 -45.08 -7.84 -49.25
N LEU A 45 -44.82 -6.90 -50.17
CA LEU A 45 -45.85 -6.02 -50.76
C LEU A 45 -46.73 -6.71 -51.81
N GLY A 46 -46.52 -8.01 -52.05
CA GLY A 46 -47.24 -8.76 -53.08
C GLY A 46 -46.91 -8.33 -54.50
N VAL A 47 -45.78 -7.62 -54.69
CA VAL A 47 -45.28 -7.21 -56.01
C VAL A 47 -44.48 -8.37 -56.59
N VAL A 48 -44.89 -8.82 -57.77
CA VAL A 48 -44.25 -9.93 -58.47
C VAL A 48 -42.94 -9.44 -59.08
N MET A 49 -41.86 -10.19 -58.93
CA MET A 49 -40.55 -9.85 -59.49
C MET A 49 -40.09 -10.82 -60.57
N PHE A 50 -39.47 -10.30 -61.63
CA PHE A 50 -38.91 -11.08 -62.74
C PHE A 50 -37.41 -10.82 -62.93
N ASP A 51 -36.64 -11.85 -63.27
CA ASP A 51 -35.23 -11.69 -63.61
C ASP A 51 -35.12 -11.10 -65.03
N ALA A 52 -34.39 -9.99 -65.16
CA ALA A 52 -34.22 -9.32 -66.44
C ALA A 52 -33.63 -10.21 -67.55
N HIS A 53 -32.76 -11.15 -67.18
CA HIS A 53 -32.16 -12.08 -68.13
C HIS A 53 -33.17 -13.12 -68.64
N GLN A 54 -34.11 -13.55 -67.77
CA GLN A 54 -35.21 -14.43 -68.16
C GLN A 54 -36.27 -13.69 -69.00
N HIS A 55 -36.48 -12.39 -68.72
CA HIS A 55 -37.44 -11.53 -69.44
C HIS A 55 -37.02 -11.24 -70.89
N ARG A 56 -35.72 -10.98 -71.13
CA ARG A 56 -35.16 -10.65 -72.47
C ARG A 56 -35.38 -11.73 -73.53
N ASN A 57 -35.51 -12.99 -73.13
CA ASN A 57 -35.66 -14.14 -74.02
C ASN A 57 -37.12 -14.61 -74.18
N HIS A 58 -38.07 -14.05 -73.43
CA HIS A 58 -39.47 -14.46 -73.46
C HIS A 58 -40.30 -13.56 -74.39
N SER A 59 -40.77 -14.11 -75.52
CA SER A 59 -41.41 -13.39 -76.63
C SER A 59 -42.63 -12.54 -76.22
N TYR A 60 -43.41 -12.99 -75.22
CA TYR A 60 -44.59 -12.28 -74.74
C TYR A 60 -44.24 -11.10 -73.82
N LEU A 61 -43.22 -11.26 -73.00
CA LEU A 61 -42.79 -10.29 -72.00
C LEU A 61 -42.06 -9.10 -72.66
N ARG A 62 -41.34 -9.38 -73.76
CA ARG A 62 -40.70 -8.38 -74.61
C ARG A 62 -41.67 -7.34 -75.21
N ARG A 63 -42.94 -7.70 -75.40
CA ARG A 63 -43.98 -6.81 -75.95
C ARG A 63 -44.57 -5.84 -74.93
N LEU A 64 -44.36 -6.07 -73.63
CA LEU A 64 -45.02 -5.31 -72.57
C LEU A 64 -44.35 -3.96 -72.25
N GLN A 65 -43.17 -3.66 -72.82
CA GLN A 65 -42.45 -2.37 -72.67
C GLN A 65 -42.53 -1.77 -71.26
N ILE A 66 -42.28 -2.58 -70.24
CA ILE A 66 -42.48 -2.16 -68.86
C ILE A 66 -41.36 -1.18 -68.50
N ASP A 67 -41.74 -0.02 -67.96
CA ASP A 67 -40.84 1.05 -67.53
C ASP A 67 -40.28 0.75 -66.13
N TYR A 68 -38.95 0.75 -66.00
CA TYR A 68 -38.23 0.42 -64.77
C TYR A 68 -37.49 1.61 -64.16
N THR A 69 -37.92 2.83 -64.47
CA THR A 69 -37.44 4.01 -63.77
C THR A 69 -37.78 3.93 -62.28
N ASN A 70 -36.89 4.47 -61.42
CA ASN A 70 -37.15 4.62 -59.98
C ASN A 70 -38.53 5.27 -59.73
N ARG A 71 -38.96 6.16 -60.61
CA ARG A 71 -40.32 6.74 -60.62
C ARG A 71 -41.42 5.69 -60.69
N ARG A 72 -41.37 4.76 -61.65
CA ARG A 72 -42.41 3.74 -61.83
C ARG A 72 -42.48 2.78 -60.64
N VAL A 73 -41.33 2.47 -60.05
CA VAL A 73 -41.23 1.67 -58.82
C VAL A 73 -41.95 2.36 -57.66
N LEU A 74 -41.71 3.66 -57.46
CA LEU A 74 -42.37 4.45 -56.43
C LEU A 74 -43.90 4.54 -56.64
N GLU A 75 -44.36 4.69 -57.89
CA GLU A 75 -45.80 4.68 -58.22
C GLU A 75 -46.48 3.35 -57.86
N LEU A 76 -45.78 2.22 -58.05
CA LEU A 76 -46.28 0.89 -57.70
C LEU A 76 -46.35 0.67 -56.20
N ILE A 77 -45.36 1.17 -55.45
CA ILE A 77 -45.38 1.16 -53.98
C ILE A 77 -46.60 1.92 -53.50
N VAL A 78 -46.84 3.15 -53.99
CA VAL A 78 -48.03 3.94 -53.65
C VAL A 78 -49.33 3.19 -53.93
N LYS A 79 -49.43 2.48 -55.06
CA LYS A 79 -50.65 1.73 -55.41
C LYS A 79 -50.94 0.57 -54.45
N ARG A 80 -49.91 -0.10 -53.93
CA ARG A 80 -50.05 -1.31 -53.10
C ARG A 80 -50.02 -1.01 -51.60
N TRP A 81 -49.30 0.03 -51.18
CA TRP A 81 -49.07 0.37 -49.77
C TRP A 81 -50.35 0.44 -48.91
N PRO A 82 -51.46 1.08 -49.35
CA PRO A 82 -52.67 1.18 -48.54
C PRO A 82 -53.26 -0.18 -48.11
N MET A 83 -53.02 -1.25 -48.88
CA MET A 83 -53.50 -2.60 -48.54
C MET A 83 -52.64 -3.30 -47.48
N HIS A 84 -51.46 -2.77 -47.18
CA HIS A 84 -50.46 -3.39 -46.31
C HIS A 84 -50.04 -2.53 -45.11
N ALA A 85 -50.39 -1.23 -45.11
CA ALA A 85 -49.88 -0.23 -44.17
C ALA A 85 -49.96 -0.61 -42.68
N SER A 86 -50.97 -1.38 -42.25
CA SER A 86 -51.18 -1.75 -40.84
C SER A 86 -50.40 -2.98 -40.36
N SER A 87 -49.84 -3.80 -41.26
CA SER A 87 -49.16 -5.06 -40.91
C SER A 87 -47.71 -5.15 -41.40
N PHE A 88 -47.24 -4.10 -42.08
CA PHE A 88 -45.95 -4.09 -42.75
C PHE A 88 -44.88 -3.39 -41.90
N VAL A 89 -43.86 -4.13 -41.48
CA VAL A 89 -42.66 -3.58 -40.82
C VAL A 89 -41.56 -3.37 -41.85
N ILE A 90 -41.06 -2.14 -41.94
CA ILE A 90 -39.95 -1.77 -42.83
C ILE A 90 -38.65 -1.78 -42.02
N SER A 91 -37.61 -2.45 -42.51
CA SER A 91 -36.30 -2.44 -41.85
C SER A 91 -35.55 -1.12 -42.08
N ASP A 92 -34.58 -0.79 -41.22
CA ASP A 92 -33.73 0.39 -41.41
C ASP A 92 -33.04 0.44 -42.78
N GLU A 93 -32.60 -0.72 -43.26
CA GLU A 93 -31.91 -0.88 -44.56
C GLU A 93 -32.87 -0.68 -45.74
N GLU A 94 -34.12 -1.17 -45.63
CA GLU A 94 -35.17 -0.93 -46.63
C GLU A 94 -35.57 0.55 -46.66
N ALA A 95 -35.72 1.16 -45.49
CA ALA A 95 -36.08 2.56 -45.36
C ALA A 95 -35.00 3.49 -45.93
N GLU A 96 -33.72 3.20 -45.68
CA GLU A 96 -32.61 3.98 -46.25
C GLU A 96 -32.60 3.96 -47.78
N PHE A 97 -32.83 2.79 -48.36
CA PHE A 97 -32.91 2.66 -49.81
C PHE A 97 -34.11 3.40 -50.40
N LEU A 98 -35.30 3.28 -49.79
CA LEU A 98 -36.49 4.00 -50.23
C LEU A 98 -36.30 5.52 -50.13
N ARG A 99 -35.68 6.03 -49.05
CA ARG A 99 -35.33 7.45 -48.92
C ARG A 99 -34.42 7.89 -50.06
N SER A 100 -33.35 7.14 -50.35
CA SER A 100 -32.43 7.44 -51.46
C SER A 100 -33.14 7.48 -52.82
N MET A 101 -34.08 6.55 -53.06
CA MET A 101 -34.86 6.50 -54.29
C MET A 101 -35.77 7.73 -54.43
N ILE A 102 -36.47 8.11 -53.36
CA ILE A 102 -37.34 9.29 -53.32
C ILE A 102 -36.53 10.56 -53.57
N ILE A 103 -35.38 10.72 -52.90
CA ILE A 103 -34.45 11.84 -53.10
C ILE A 103 -34.05 11.94 -54.57
N SER A 104 -33.65 10.82 -55.19
CA SER A 104 -33.19 10.80 -56.57
C SER A 104 -34.27 11.15 -57.61
N GLN A 105 -35.55 11.06 -57.25
CA GLN A 105 -36.69 11.26 -58.17
C GLN A 105 -37.61 12.43 -57.78
N HIS A 106 -37.24 13.19 -56.76
CA HIS A 106 -38.07 14.25 -56.18
C HIS A 106 -38.58 15.28 -57.20
N GLY A 107 -37.79 15.62 -58.23
CA GLY A 107 -38.19 16.52 -59.32
C GLY A 107 -38.97 15.87 -60.48
N ASN A 108 -39.02 14.53 -60.54
CA ASN A 108 -39.58 13.78 -61.67
C ASN A 108 -40.88 13.02 -61.33
N CYS A 109 -41.25 12.96 -60.05
CA CYS A 109 -42.50 12.37 -59.56
C CYS A 109 -43.62 13.43 -59.45
N LYS A 110 -44.87 13.02 -59.67
CA LYS A 110 -46.03 13.89 -59.42
C LYS A 110 -46.19 14.13 -57.91
N ASP A 111 -46.59 15.34 -57.51
CA ASP A 111 -46.83 15.68 -56.11
C ASP A 111 -47.84 14.73 -55.43
N SER A 112 -48.84 14.22 -56.16
CA SER A 112 -49.78 13.22 -55.65
C SER A 112 -49.11 11.89 -55.25
N VAL A 113 -48.06 11.49 -55.97
CA VAL A 113 -47.27 10.28 -55.67
C VAL A 113 -46.40 10.54 -54.44
N LEU A 114 -45.75 11.70 -54.38
CA LEU A 114 -44.96 12.12 -53.21
C LEU A 114 -45.84 12.16 -51.95
N TYR A 115 -47.01 12.78 -52.02
CA TYR A 115 -47.94 12.84 -50.89
C TYR A 115 -48.35 11.46 -50.38
N SER A 116 -48.63 10.51 -51.27
CA SER A 116 -48.93 9.13 -50.87
C SER A 116 -47.72 8.35 -50.34
N LEU A 117 -46.51 8.62 -50.86
CA LEU A 117 -45.27 8.09 -50.27
C LEU A 117 -45.01 8.64 -48.87
N GLY A 118 -45.60 9.79 -48.55
CA GLY A 118 -45.60 10.35 -47.21
C GLY A 118 -46.10 9.40 -46.13
N ASP A 119 -47.00 8.46 -46.48
CA ASP A 119 -47.57 7.47 -45.56
C ASP A 119 -46.59 6.32 -45.20
N LEU A 120 -45.41 6.27 -45.81
CA LEU A 120 -44.42 5.23 -45.54
C LEU A 120 -43.65 5.54 -44.25
N PRO A 121 -43.57 4.61 -43.28
CA PRO A 121 -42.78 4.75 -42.07
C PRO A 121 -41.30 4.53 -42.38
N ILE A 122 -40.69 5.48 -43.08
CA ILE A 122 -39.30 5.40 -43.55
C ILE A 122 -38.48 6.58 -43.09
N TRP A 123 -39.00 7.52 -42.32
CA TRP A 123 -38.26 8.72 -41.94
C TRP A 123 -37.69 8.59 -40.53
N LYS A 124 -36.43 9.02 -40.37
CA LYS A 124 -35.79 9.10 -39.04
C LYS A 124 -36.06 10.46 -38.44
N THR A 125 -36.27 10.48 -37.13
CA THR A 125 -36.36 11.71 -36.38
C THR A 125 -34.99 12.19 -35.90
N TYR A 126 -34.92 13.44 -35.45
CA TYR A 126 -33.75 13.90 -34.70
C TYR A 126 -33.64 13.08 -33.40
N GLY A 127 -32.51 12.41 -33.15
CA GLY A 127 -32.32 11.59 -31.94
C GLY A 127 -31.53 10.29 -32.12
N SER A 128 -31.85 9.30 -31.29
CA SER A 128 -31.15 8.02 -31.15
C SER A 128 -31.18 7.25 -32.47
N PRO A 129 -30.09 6.58 -32.87
CA PRO A 129 -30.07 5.74 -34.08
C PRO A 129 -31.18 4.69 -34.12
N ASN A 130 -31.71 4.32 -32.94
CA ASN A 130 -32.70 3.25 -32.72
C ASN A 130 -34.15 3.76 -32.60
N SER A 131 -34.43 5.04 -32.88
CA SER A 131 -35.80 5.55 -32.87
C SER A 131 -36.66 4.90 -33.96
N PRO A 132 -37.96 4.62 -33.70
CA PRO A 132 -38.85 4.02 -34.68
C PRO A 132 -39.00 4.94 -35.91
N LEU A 133 -39.10 4.33 -37.09
CA LEU A 133 -39.31 5.04 -38.34
C LEU A 133 -40.75 5.58 -38.41
N LEU A 134 -40.90 6.80 -38.91
CA LEU A 134 -42.19 7.49 -38.97
C LEU A 134 -42.63 7.81 -40.39
N SER A 135 -43.93 7.96 -40.56
CA SER A 135 -44.58 8.56 -41.71
C SER A 135 -44.25 10.04 -41.77
N ALA A 136 -44.01 10.58 -42.97
CA ALA A 136 -43.78 12.02 -43.13
C ALA A 136 -45.03 12.82 -42.73
N LYS A 137 -46.24 12.29 -42.97
CA LYS A 137 -47.50 12.99 -42.64
C LYS A 137 -47.75 13.15 -41.16
N GLU A 138 -47.22 12.24 -40.35
CA GLU A 138 -47.31 12.29 -38.90
C GLU A 138 -46.19 13.13 -38.29
N ALA A 139 -45.32 13.67 -39.12
CA ALA A 139 -44.15 14.41 -38.70
C ALA A 139 -44.21 15.89 -39.07
N SER A 140 -43.39 16.66 -38.35
CA SER A 140 -43.11 18.05 -38.66
C SER A 140 -41.71 18.19 -39.25
N PHE A 141 -41.53 19.17 -40.14
CA PHE A 141 -40.21 19.55 -40.66
C PHE A 141 -39.96 21.03 -40.41
N MET A 142 -38.70 21.39 -40.18
CA MET A 142 -38.36 22.77 -39.83
C MET A 142 -38.22 23.63 -41.09
N THR A 143 -38.87 24.79 -41.08
CA THR A 143 -38.72 25.81 -42.12
C THR A 143 -37.63 26.81 -41.75
N ASN A 144 -36.82 27.24 -42.74
CA ASN A 144 -35.82 28.32 -42.66
C ASN A 144 -34.49 28.09 -41.94
N HIS A 145 -34.07 26.85 -41.60
CA HIS A 145 -32.71 26.62 -41.09
C HIS A 145 -32.14 25.27 -41.56
N GLU A 146 -31.14 25.32 -42.46
CA GLU A 146 -30.52 24.13 -43.06
C GLU A 146 -29.54 23.37 -42.14
N ARG A 147 -29.29 23.80 -40.89
CA ARG A 147 -28.11 23.32 -40.12
C ARG A 147 -28.30 23.23 -38.61
N LEU A 148 -29.40 22.66 -38.13
CA LEU A 148 -29.52 22.26 -36.72
C LEU A 148 -29.35 20.74 -36.57
N ASP A 149 -28.21 20.23 -37.04
CA ASP A 149 -27.86 18.80 -37.05
C ASP A 149 -27.85 18.14 -35.65
N HIS A 150 -27.95 18.93 -34.58
CA HIS A 150 -27.82 18.49 -33.18
C HIS A 150 -28.96 18.95 -32.26
N LEU A 151 -30.19 19.10 -32.78
CA LEU A 151 -31.40 19.47 -32.01
C LEU A 151 -31.80 18.47 -30.88
N GLY A 152 -30.98 17.44 -30.63
CA GLY A 152 -31.25 16.38 -29.66
C GLY A 152 -32.35 15.41 -30.12
N HIS A 153 -32.94 14.68 -29.17
CA HIS A 153 -33.97 13.67 -29.47
C HIS A 153 -35.35 14.31 -29.50
N HIS A 154 -36.01 14.34 -30.66
CA HIS A 154 -37.38 14.78 -30.79
C HIS A 154 -38.23 13.74 -31.55
N PRO A 155 -39.28 13.17 -30.94
CA PRO A 155 -39.96 12.00 -31.47
C PRO A 155 -40.85 12.27 -32.69
N THR A 156 -41.06 13.52 -33.10
CA THR A 156 -41.99 13.87 -34.20
C THR A 156 -41.40 14.78 -35.27
N ILE A 157 -40.12 15.18 -35.16
CA ILE A 157 -39.47 16.07 -36.15
C ILE A 157 -38.52 15.24 -37.01
N VAL A 158 -38.72 15.24 -38.32
CA VAL A 158 -37.91 14.46 -39.26
C VAL A 158 -36.55 15.13 -39.48
N ARG A 159 -35.49 14.32 -39.44
CA ARG A 159 -34.11 14.76 -39.69
C ARG A 159 -33.90 14.94 -41.18
N ASP A 160 -33.48 16.15 -41.58
CA ASP A 160 -33.19 16.46 -42.99
C ASP A 160 -31.96 15.67 -43.46
N ILE A 161 -32.12 14.90 -44.53
CA ILE A 161 -31.03 14.25 -45.24
C ILE A 161 -30.89 15.07 -46.52
N ARG A 162 -29.79 15.84 -46.61
CA ARG A 162 -29.43 16.71 -47.74
C ARG A 162 -30.07 16.24 -49.05
N GLY A 163 -31.02 17.03 -49.57
CA GLY A 163 -31.57 16.83 -50.91
C GLY A 163 -33.08 16.60 -51.02
N VAL A 164 -33.87 16.58 -49.94
CA VAL A 164 -35.34 16.57 -50.02
C VAL A 164 -35.88 17.98 -49.84
N SER A 165 -35.91 18.76 -50.92
CA SER A 165 -36.39 20.15 -50.86
C SER A 165 -37.92 20.30 -50.73
N SER A 166 -38.69 19.24 -50.42
CA SER A 166 -40.15 19.36 -50.24
C SER A 166 -40.80 18.30 -49.33
N PHE A 167 -40.46 18.27 -48.04
CA PHE A 167 -41.20 17.48 -47.03
C PHE A 167 -42.68 17.90 -46.91
N ASP A 168 -42.99 19.15 -47.23
CA ASP A 168 -44.36 19.65 -47.42
C ASP A 168 -45.14 18.87 -48.49
N LYS A 169 -44.49 18.50 -49.60
CA LYS A 169 -45.12 17.66 -50.65
C LYS A 169 -45.33 16.22 -50.22
N LEU A 170 -44.57 15.73 -49.24
CA LEU A 170 -44.78 14.44 -48.58
C LEU A 170 -45.87 14.53 -47.47
N GLY A 171 -46.43 15.72 -47.23
CA GLY A 171 -47.48 15.96 -46.24
C GLY A 171 -47.00 16.22 -44.82
N ALA A 172 -45.68 16.42 -44.62
CA ALA A 172 -45.17 16.83 -43.32
C ALA A 172 -45.56 18.28 -43.00
N SER A 173 -45.86 18.56 -41.73
CA SER A 173 -46.28 19.89 -41.31
C SER A 173 -45.07 20.83 -41.17
N PRO A 174 -45.05 22.01 -41.83
CA PRO A 174 -43.99 22.97 -41.64
C PRO A 174 -44.10 23.58 -40.24
N ILE A 175 -42.98 23.65 -39.53
CA ILE A 175 -42.91 24.33 -38.23
C ILE A 175 -41.74 25.32 -38.25
N GLN A 176 -41.95 26.51 -37.69
CA GLN A 176 -40.87 27.49 -37.55
C GLN A 176 -39.95 27.10 -36.40
N ALA A 177 -38.65 27.32 -36.55
CA ALA A 177 -37.68 27.04 -35.51
C ALA A 177 -38.03 27.79 -34.21
N SER A 178 -38.47 29.04 -34.30
CA SER A 178 -38.94 29.85 -33.16
C SER A 178 -40.07 29.19 -32.37
N THR A 179 -41.02 28.55 -33.05
CA THR A 179 -42.15 27.85 -32.41
C THR A 179 -41.70 26.57 -31.71
N ILE A 180 -40.80 25.78 -32.33
CA ILE A 180 -40.20 24.61 -31.65
C ILE A 180 -39.46 25.03 -30.39
N LEU A 181 -38.65 26.09 -30.50
CA LEU A 181 -37.88 26.66 -29.41
C LEU A 181 -38.79 27.06 -28.24
N GLY A 182 -39.86 27.80 -28.51
CA GLY A 182 -40.78 28.28 -27.48
C GLY A 182 -41.68 27.21 -26.87
N ASP A 183 -42.23 26.30 -27.68
CA ASP A 183 -43.27 25.39 -27.21
C ASP A 183 -42.78 24.03 -26.72
N TYR A 184 -41.65 23.57 -27.24
CA TYR A 184 -41.18 22.19 -27.07
C TYR A 184 -39.80 22.08 -26.42
N ILE A 185 -38.94 23.10 -26.57
CA ILE A 185 -37.57 23.06 -26.05
C ILE A 185 -37.37 23.95 -24.82
N MET A 186 -37.97 25.14 -24.76
CA MET A 186 -37.87 25.99 -23.56
C MET A 186 -38.62 25.36 -22.38
N PRO A 187 -37.98 25.21 -21.19
CA PRO A 187 -38.65 24.65 -20.02
C PRO A 187 -39.84 25.50 -19.59
N LYS A 188 -41.04 24.91 -19.55
CA LYS A 188 -42.26 25.57 -19.06
C LYS A 188 -42.31 25.46 -17.54
N PHE A 189 -42.21 26.58 -16.82
CA PHE A 189 -42.36 26.59 -15.36
C PHE A 189 -43.81 26.34 -14.96
N LYS A 190 -44.05 25.23 -14.26
CA LYS A 190 -45.25 25.05 -13.45
C LYS A 190 -44.79 25.06 -11.99
N THR A 191 -45.42 25.88 -11.15
CA THR A 191 -45.18 25.89 -9.69
C THR A 191 -43.72 26.09 -9.24
N LYS A 192 -42.96 26.98 -9.91
CA LYS A 192 -41.57 27.38 -9.54
C LYS A 192 -40.50 26.26 -9.55
N GLU A 193 -40.87 25.04 -9.89
CA GLU A 193 -39.96 23.89 -10.08
C GLU A 193 -39.78 23.57 -11.57
N LEU A 194 -38.55 23.17 -11.92
CA LEU A 194 -38.15 22.89 -13.30
C LEU A 194 -38.56 21.46 -13.68
N HIS A 195 -39.65 21.31 -14.45
CA HIS A 195 -39.99 20.04 -15.08
C HIS A 195 -39.21 19.85 -16.40
N CYS A 196 -37.89 19.62 -16.31
CA CYS A 196 -37.07 19.24 -17.45
C CYS A 196 -36.23 18.00 -17.08
N VAL A 197 -36.82 16.82 -17.26
CA VAL A 197 -36.22 15.53 -16.86
C VAL A 197 -36.10 14.61 -18.08
N GLY A 198 -35.01 13.83 -18.14
CA GLY A 198 -34.75 12.88 -19.22
C GLY A 198 -34.44 13.55 -20.57
N GLN A 199 -35.02 13.02 -21.65
CA GLN A 199 -34.68 13.34 -23.04
C GLN A 199 -34.89 14.82 -23.43
N THR A 200 -35.82 15.52 -22.76
CA THR A 200 -36.11 16.94 -23.00
C THR A 200 -34.97 17.84 -22.53
N ARG A 201 -34.26 17.45 -21.46
CA ARG A 201 -33.08 18.16 -20.96
C ARG A 201 -31.92 18.05 -21.94
N ASP A 202 -31.68 16.84 -22.47
CA ASP A 202 -30.62 16.60 -23.44
C ASP A 202 -30.89 17.33 -24.77
N ALA A 203 -32.15 17.42 -25.19
CA ALA A 203 -32.56 18.20 -26.35
C ALA A 203 -32.35 19.71 -26.16
N TYR A 204 -32.69 20.23 -24.98
CA TYR A 204 -32.44 21.63 -24.62
C TYR A 204 -30.94 21.97 -24.64
N LEU A 205 -30.09 21.10 -24.07
CA LEU A 205 -28.63 21.30 -24.04
C LEU A 205 -27.99 21.16 -25.43
N GLY A 206 -28.43 20.19 -26.24
CA GLY A 206 -27.96 20.01 -27.62
C GLY A 206 -28.31 21.20 -28.53
N LEU A 207 -29.52 21.74 -28.37
CA LEU A 207 -29.93 22.97 -29.03
C LEU A 207 -29.05 24.16 -28.61
N CYS A 208 -28.83 24.38 -27.32
CA CYS A 208 -28.01 25.50 -26.84
C CYS A 208 -26.60 25.47 -27.44
N ARG A 209 -25.99 24.28 -27.55
CA ARG A 209 -24.71 24.08 -28.24
C ARG A 209 -24.76 24.46 -29.72
N SER A 210 -25.82 24.07 -30.43
CA SER A 210 -25.99 24.37 -31.86
C SER A 210 -26.20 25.87 -32.13
N LEU A 211 -27.01 26.52 -31.29
CA LEU A 211 -27.23 27.96 -31.36
C LEU A 211 -25.94 28.74 -31.06
N MET A 212 -25.09 28.26 -30.15
CA MET A 212 -23.78 28.86 -29.88
C MET A 212 -22.84 28.79 -31.08
N ILE A 213 -22.75 27.65 -31.77
CA ILE A 213 -21.96 27.51 -33.01
C ILE A 213 -22.46 28.51 -34.06
N THR A 214 -23.78 28.66 -34.19
CA THR A 214 -24.38 29.58 -35.16
C THR A 214 -24.14 31.05 -34.80
N ALA A 215 -24.15 31.38 -33.50
CA ALA A 215 -23.87 32.71 -32.97
C ALA A 215 -22.37 33.12 -33.07
N SER A 216 -21.46 32.15 -33.13
CA SER A 216 -20.01 32.38 -33.22
C SER A 216 -19.48 32.47 -34.65
N LEU A 217 -20.29 32.13 -35.67
CA LEU A 217 -19.94 32.34 -37.07
C LEU A 217 -20.15 33.81 -37.49
N PRO A 218 -19.10 34.55 -37.90
CA PRO A 218 -19.27 35.91 -38.39
C PRO A 218 -20.00 35.90 -39.73
N HIS A 219 -21.03 36.74 -39.86
CA HIS A 219 -21.82 36.98 -41.08
C HIS A 219 -22.82 35.89 -41.53
N SER A 220 -23.35 35.05 -40.61
CA SER A 220 -24.55 34.26 -40.92
C SER A 220 -25.83 35.08 -40.65
N GLU A 221 -26.83 35.00 -41.55
CA GLU A 221 -28.14 35.65 -41.38
C GLU A 221 -28.86 35.21 -40.09
N GLY A 222 -28.45 34.09 -39.48
CA GLY A 222 -28.97 33.57 -38.21
C GLY A 222 -28.24 34.03 -36.94
N ASN A 223 -27.12 34.76 -37.04
CA ASN A 223 -26.27 35.10 -35.88
C ASN A 223 -27.00 35.96 -34.84
N ALA A 224 -27.68 37.03 -35.28
CA ALA A 224 -28.37 37.95 -34.38
C ALA A 224 -29.55 37.28 -33.64
N ALA A 225 -30.32 36.46 -34.36
CA ALA A 225 -31.43 35.69 -33.78
C ALA A 225 -30.92 34.64 -32.77
N ALA A 226 -29.83 33.92 -33.11
CA ALA A 226 -29.22 32.95 -32.20
C ALA A 226 -28.70 33.62 -30.91
N LYS A 227 -28.05 34.79 -31.00
CA LYS A 227 -27.62 35.58 -29.84
C LYS A 227 -28.78 36.05 -28.98
N GLN A 228 -29.87 36.49 -29.60
CA GLN A 228 -31.06 36.94 -28.88
C GLN A 228 -31.74 35.79 -28.13
N VAL A 229 -31.87 34.62 -28.76
CA VAL A 229 -32.42 33.41 -28.12
C VAL A 229 -31.53 32.93 -26.96
N LEU A 230 -30.21 32.94 -27.13
CA LEU A 230 -29.26 32.60 -26.07
C LEU A 230 -29.34 33.56 -24.88
N LYS A 231 -29.50 34.87 -25.13
CA LYS A 231 -29.67 35.90 -24.09
C LYS A 231 -30.91 35.64 -23.21
N TYR A 232 -31.99 35.13 -23.79
CA TYR A 232 -33.18 34.73 -23.03
C TYR A 232 -33.03 33.36 -22.34
N ALA A 233 -32.17 32.47 -22.85
CA ALA A 233 -31.87 31.16 -22.26
C ALA A 233 -30.91 31.23 -21.05
N CYS A 234 -30.12 32.31 -20.90
CA CYS A 234 -29.17 32.51 -19.79
C CYS A 234 -29.83 32.40 -18.41
N CYS A 235 -31.08 32.84 -18.24
CA CYS A 235 -31.80 32.75 -16.98
C CYS A 235 -32.14 31.31 -16.56
N PHE A 236 -32.20 30.37 -17.51
CA PHE A 236 -32.64 28.99 -17.28
C PHE A 236 -31.46 28.06 -16.99
N LEU A 237 -30.35 28.20 -17.73
CA LEU A 237 -29.15 27.38 -17.55
C LEU A 237 -28.39 27.70 -16.25
N ALA A 238 -28.51 28.93 -15.75
CA ALA A 238 -27.92 29.36 -14.48
C ALA A 238 -28.50 28.63 -13.25
N ARG A 239 -29.68 28.00 -13.37
CA ARG A 239 -30.45 27.48 -12.23
C ARG A 239 -30.31 25.96 -11.99
N ASP A 240 -29.84 25.17 -12.94
CA ASP A 240 -29.65 23.70 -12.79
C ASP A 240 -28.17 23.26 -12.79
N GLY A 241 -27.23 24.20 -12.90
CA GLY A 241 -25.79 23.96 -12.89
C GLY A 241 -25.18 23.48 -14.22
N SER A 242 -25.97 23.23 -15.27
CA SER A 242 -25.46 22.77 -16.58
C SER A 242 -24.78 23.86 -17.41
N PHE A 243 -24.84 25.13 -16.98
CA PHE A 243 -24.11 26.25 -17.61
C PHE A 243 -22.59 26.13 -17.51
N GLN A 244 -22.05 25.40 -16.52
CA GLN A 244 -20.59 25.25 -16.32
C GLN A 244 -19.87 24.67 -17.52
N THR A 245 -20.50 23.76 -18.27
CA THR A 245 -19.88 23.14 -19.44
C THR A 245 -19.91 24.03 -20.69
N LEU A 246 -20.60 25.18 -20.65
CA LEU A 246 -20.80 26.07 -21.80
C LEU A 246 -20.41 27.54 -21.51
N ALA A 247 -20.06 27.87 -20.26
CA ALA A 247 -19.80 29.23 -19.80
C ALA A 247 -18.56 29.90 -20.41
N HIS A 248 -17.54 29.14 -20.78
CA HIS A 248 -16.28 29.64 -21.36
C HIS A 248 -16.42 30.31 -22.74
N MET A 249 -17.62 30.30 -23.34
CA MET A 249 -17.90 30.93 -24.63
C MET A 249 -18.80 32.17 -24.54
N PHE A 250 -19.21 32.59 -23.33
CA PHE A 250 -20.01 33.79 -23.10
C PHE A 250 -19.23 34.81 -22.25
N VAL A 251 -18.45 35.67 -22.89
CA VAL A 251 -18.01 36.93 -22.28
C VAL A 251 -18.66 38.07 -23.07
N PRO A 252 -19.74 38.69 -22.56
CA PRO A 252 -20.10 40.04 -22.96
C PRO A 252 -19.02 41.00 -22.43
N GLN A 253 -18.53 41.90 -23.29
CA GLN A 253 -17.42 42.83 -23.00
C GLN A 253 -17.78 44.00 -22.04
N GLU A 254 -18.75 43.85 -21.14
CA GLU A 254 -19.17 44.95 -20.27
C GLU A 254 -19.02 44.53 -18.79
N GLU A 255 -17.97 45.06 -18.15
CA GLU A 255 -17.36 44.61 -16.89
C GLU A 255 -18.01 45.12 -15.58
N GLU A 256 -18.98 46.03 -15.61
CA GLU A 256 -19.27 46.82 -14.39
C GLU A 256 -20.44 46.39 -13.49
N GLU A 257 -21.31 45.43 -13.88
CA GLU A 257 -22.52 45.10 -13.08
C GLU A 257 -22.51 43.72 -12.38
N LEU A 258 -21.48 42.89 -12.56
CA LEU A 258 -21.51 41.50 -12.07
C LEU A 258 -21.01 41.31 -10.62
N THR A 259 -20.09 42.11 -10.12
CA THR A 259 -19.37 41.85 -8.84
C THR A 259 -20.28 41.90 -7.60
N GLU A 260 -21.25 42.81 -7.57
CA GLU A 260 -22.13 42.99 -6.40
C GLU A 260 -23.25 41.93 -6.32
N LYS A 261 -23.63 41.32 -7.46
CA LYS A 261 -24.71 40.31 -7.52
C LYS A 261 -24.23 38.86 -7.41
N ILE A 262 -22.92 38.61 -7.52
CA ILE A 262 -22.35 37.26 -7.43
C ILE A 262 -22.36 36.72 -5.99
N PHE A 263 -22.27 37.58 -4.97
CA PHE A 263 -22.20 37.15 -3.56
C PHE A 263 -23.54 37.12 -2.82
N VAL A 264 -24.57 37.82 -3.32
CA VAL A 264 -25.88 37.93 -2.65
C VAL A 264 -26.81 36.74 -2.95
N ASN A 265 -26.52 35.93 -3.98
CA ASN A 265 -27.25 34.70 -4.29
C ASN A 265 -26.37 33.47 -4.04
N GLU A 266 -26.80 32.57 -3.16
CA GLU A 266 -26.06 31.41 -2.60
C GLU A 266 -25.48 30.37 -3.61
N GLN A 267 -25.47 30.63 -4.92
CA GLN A 267 -25.12 29.64 -5.96
C GLN A 267 -24.19 30.08 -7.10
N HIS A 268 -23.59 31.29 -7.12
CA HIS A 268 -22.69 31.68 -8.23
C HIS A 268 -21.21 31.41 -7.94
N ARG A 269 -20.58 30.63 -8.83
CA ARG A 269 -19.18 30.16 -8.80
C ARG A 269 -18.20 31.20 -9.32
N PHE A 270 -16.97 31.10 -8.83
CA PHE A 270 -15.73 31.64 -9.40
C PHE A 270 -15.62 31.34 -10.90
N ILE A 271 -15.22 32.35 -11.69
CA ILE A 271 -15.09 32.30 -13.15
C ILE A 271 -13.77 31.61 -13.52
N ASP A 272 -13.78 30.60 -14.39
CA ASP A 272 -12.57 29.89 -14.89
C ASP A 272 -11.74 30.71 -15.92
N SER A 273 -11.86 32.04 -15.94
CA SER A 273 -10.97 32.90 -16.73
C SER A 273 -9.94 33.55 -15.82
N GLU A 274 -8.67 33.43 -16.18
CA GLU A 274 -7.50 34.03 -15.52
C GLU A 274 -7.66 35.55 -15.31
N LEU A 275 -8.28 35.94 -14.20
CA LEU A 275 -8.21 37.31 -13.67
C LEU A 275 -7.66 37.22 -12.24
N PRO A 276 -6.34 37.32 -12.06
CA PRO A 276 -5.66 37.15 -10.77
C PRO A 276 -6.23 38.00 -9.62
N GLY A 277 -6.85 39.15 -9.92
CA GLY A 277 -7.42 40.05 -8.90
C GLY A 277 -8.67 39.52 -8.19
N VAL A 278 -9.53 38.77 -8.89
CA VAL A 278 -10.84 38.35 -8.34
C VAL A 278 -10.67 37.35 -7.19
N LEU A 279 -9.68 36.46 -7.25
CA LEU A 279 -9.44 35.47 -6.19
C LEU A 279 -8.94 36.11 -4.89
N GLU A 280 -8.07 37.11 -4.99
CA GLU A 280 -7.57 37.85 -3.82
C GLU A 280 -8.68 38.68 -3.17
N GLU A 281 -9.57 39.27 -3.96
CA GLU A 281 -10.76 39.97 -3.45
C GLU A 281 -11.69 39.00 -2.71
N CYS A 282 -11.94 37.81 -3.27
CA CYS A 282 -12.76 36.79 -2.63
C CYS A 282 -12.13 36.27 -1.32
N ALA A 283 -10.81 36.08 -1.31
CA ALA A 283 -10.09 35.68 -0.12
C ALA A 283 -10.12 36.77 0.96
N THR A 284 -9.96 38.04 0.58
CA THR A 284 -10.11 39.19 1.48
C THR A 284 -11.52 39.26 2.05
N PHE A 285 -12.56 39.09 1.22
CA PHE A 285 -13.95 39.06 1.66
C PHE A 285 -14.21 37.97 2.73
N VAL A 286 -13.74 36.73 2.50
CA VAL A 286 -13.88 35.66 3.48
C VAL A 286 -13.10 35.96 4.76
N LEU A 287 -11.91 36.57 4.67
CA LEU A 287 -11.16 37.01 5.84
C LEU A 287 -11.90 38.07 6.66
N ASP A 288 -12.54 39.03 5.98
CA ASP A 288 -13.34 40.08 6.63
C ASP A 288 -14.58 39.47 7.31
N GLU A 289 -15.26 38.51 6.68
CA GLU A 289 -16.38 37.79 7.32
C GLU A 289 -15.92 37.00 8.56
N ILE A 290 -14.75 36.37 8.50
CA ILE A 290 -14.15 35.68 9.66
C ILE A 290 -13.82 36.67 10.79
N ALA A 291 -13.38 37.88 10.46
CA ALA A 291 -12.99 38.90 11.43
C ALA A 291 -14.19 39.63 12.05
N ASN A 292 -15.21 39.95 11.24
CA ASN A 292 -16.33 40.82 11.62
C ASN A 292 -17.57 40.03 12.07
N GLY A 293 -17.73 38.77 11.67
CA GLY A 293 -18.83 37.91 12.09
C GLY A 293 -20.18 38.23 11.46
N ASP A 294 -20.19 38.87 10.28
CA ASP A 294 -21.40 39.35 9.61
C ASP A 294 -22.31 38.23 9.05
N ALA A 295 -21.81 36.99 9.00
CA ALA A 295 -22.51 35.80 8.51
C ALA A 295 -22.51 34.66 9.54
N THR A 296 -23.38 33.67 9.39
CA THR A 296 -23.39 32.51 10.30
C THR A 296 -22.13 31.66 10.14
N GLU A 297 -21.70 30.98 11.21
CA GLU A 297 -20.48 30.16 11.16
C GLU A 297 -20.50 29.10 10.05
N ASP A 298 -21.66 28.49 9.78
CA ASP A 298 -21.84 27.49 8.72
C ASP A 298 -21.71 28.11 7.32
N GLN A 299 -22.17 29.35 7.15
CA GLN A 299 -22.02 30.09 5.89
C GLN A 299 -20.55 30.41 5.61
N ILE A 300 -19.84 30.92 6.62
CA ILE A 300 -18.41 31.22 6.53
C ILE A 300 -17.62 29.94 6.23
N LEU A 301 -17.91 28.84 6.94
CA LEU A 301 -17.26 27.55 6.71
C LEU A 301 -17.51 27.03 5.28
N SER A 302 -18.74 27.11 4.79
CA SER A 302 -19.09 26.70 3.42
C SER A 302 -18.34 27.51 2.37
N ARG A 303 -18.27 28.83 2.53
CA ARG A 303 -17.56 29.74 1.61
C ARG A 303 -16.06 29.50 1.63
N ALA A 304 -15.45 29.42 2.81
CA ALA A 304 -14.04 29.10 3.00
C ALA A 304 -13.65 27.76 2.34
N THR A 305 -14.46 26.71 2.56
CA THR A 305 -14.24 25.38 1.98
C THR A 305 -14.29 25.43 0.45
N ARG A 306 -15.27 26.15 -0.12
CA ARG A 306 -15.40 26.33 -1.58
C ARG A 306 -14.21 27.09 -2.16
N LEU A 307 -13.80 28.18 -1.52
CA LEU A 307 -12.64 28.98 -1.94
C LEU A 307 -11.36 28.13 -1.95
N VAL A 308 -11.10 27.37 -0.89
CA VAL A 308 -9.94 26.46 -0.82
C VAL A 308 -9.94 25.44 -1.95
N ARG A 309 -11.09 24.77 -2.19
CA ARG A 309 -11.22 23.80 -3.29
C ARG A 309 -10.97 24.44 -4.66
N TYR A 310 -11.41 25.69 -4.84
CA TYR A 310 -11.18 26.41 -6.08
C TYR A 310 -9.71 26.79 -6.27
N ILE A 311 -9.03 27.22 -5.20
CA ILE A 311 -7.58 27.53 -5.22
C ILE A 311 -6.76 26.30 -5.60
N TYR A 312 -7.17 25.10 -5.18
CA TYR A 312 -6.49 23.87 -5.58
C TYR A 312 -6.48 23.64 -7.09
N THR A 313 -7.55 23.99 -7.80
CA THR A 313 -7.63 23.86 -9.25
C THR A 313 -7.10 25.08 -9.99
N ASN A 314 -7.18 26.26 -9.37
CA ASN A 314 -6.87 27.55 -9.97
C ASN A 314 -6.03 28.43 -9.03
N PRO A 315 -4.77 28.07 -8.76
CA PRO A 315 -3.94 28.84 -7.83
C PRO A 315 -3.55 30.23 -8.35
N GLY A 316 -3.70 30.52 -9.64
CA GLY A 316 -3.29 31.81 -10.22
C GLY A 316 -1.81 32.14 -9.94
N SER A 317 -1.49 33.44 -9.87
CA SER A 317 -0.15 33.96 -9.54
C SER A 317 0.04 34.32 -8.06
N THR A 318 -1.01 34.23 -7.26
CA THR A 318 -1.00 34.63 -5.84
C THR A 318 -0.19 33.65 -4.99
N ASN A 319 0.62 34.17 -4.08
CA ASN A 319 1.30 33.34 -3.08
C ASN A 319 0.32 32.96 -1.95
N TRP A 320 -0.44 31.88 -2.13
CA TRP A 320 -1.37 31.36 -1.12
C TRP A 320 -0.69 30.81 0.14
N MET A 321 0.64 30.64 0.11
CA MET A 321 1.41 30.19 1.27
C MET A 321 1.71 31.33 2.25
N ASP A 322 1.42 32.58 1.87
CA ASP A 322 1.55 33.74 2.74
C ASP A 322 0.67 33.57 4.00
N PRO A 323 1.26 33.67 5.22
CA PRO A 323 0.53 33.54 6.48
C PRO A 323 -0.65 34.51 6.67
N LYS A 324 -0.77 35.55 5.84
CA LYS A 324 -1.93 36.46 5.85
C LYS A 324 -3.24 35.75 5.46
N TRP A 325 -3.18 34.69 4.65
CA TRP A 325 -4.35 33.97 4.13
C TRP A 325 -4.90 32.96 5.13
N LYS A 326 -5.49 33.45 6.22
CA LYS A 326 -6.03 32.64 7.34
C LYS A 326 -7.51 32.26 7.18
N PHE A 327 -7.90 31.80 5.99
CA PHE A 327 -9.28 31.39 5.71
C PHE A 327 -9.43 29.87 5.53
N VAL A 328 -8.36 29.08 5.64
CA VAL A 328 -8.40 27.63 5.39
C VAL A 328 -9.01 26.93 6.60
N PRO A 329 -10.15 26.23 6.48
CA PRO A 329 -10.75 25.50 7.59
C PRO A 329 -9.81 24.40 8.10
N ARG A 330 -9.69 24.29 9.43
CA ARG A 330 -9.06 23.14 10.08
C ARG A 330 -10.09 22.11 10.53
N GLU A 331 -9.62 20.90 10.81
CA GLU A 331 -10.40 19.94 11.57
C GLU A 331 -10.69 20.42 13.00
N LEU A 332 -11.96 20.33 13.42
CA LEU A 332 -12.43 20.85 14.72
C LEU A 332 -12.65 19.78 15.78
N HIS A 333 -13.05 18.58 15.38
CA HIS A 333 -13.49 17.52 16.31
C HIS A 333 -12.63 16.27 16.15
N PRO A 334 -11.34 16.31 16.55
CA PRO A 334 -10.51 15.12 16.56
C PRO A 334 -11.09 14.08 17.54
N GLU A 335 -10.98 12.81 17.19
CA GLU A 335 -11.36 11.70 18.07
C GLU A 335 -10.29 11.45 19.14
N TYR A 336 -10.61 10.65 20.15
CA TYR A 336 -9.60 10.14 21.08
C TYR A 336 -8.58 9.26 20.32
N PRO A 337 -7.26 9.36 20.56
CA PRO A 337 -6.57 10.18 21.58
C PRO A 337 -6.20 11.61 21.13
N TYR A 338 -6.46 11.97 19.88
CA TYR A 338 -6.01 13.24 19.28
C TYR A 338 -6.70 14.49 19.84
N ASN A 339 -7.79 14.32 20.59
CA ASN A 339 -8.44 15.38 21.36
C ASN A 339 -7.73 15.74 22.68
N GLN A 340 -6.69 14.98 23.07
CA GLN A 340 -5.91 15.27 24.27
C GLN A 340 -4.76 16.24 23.98
N ASN A 341 -4.61 17.26 24.82
CA ASN A 341 -3.57 18.29 24.69
C ASN A 341 -3.53 18.96 23.30
N THR A 342 -4.66 19.00 22.59
CA THR A 342 -4.77 19.72 21.31
C THR A 342 -4.58 21.22 21.57
N PRO A 343 -3.70 21.90 20.82
CA PRO A 343 -3.47 23.32 20.99
C PRO A 343 -4.75 24.11 20.71
N ALA A 344 -4.94 25.22 21.44
CA ALA A 344 -6.04 26.15 21.23
C ALA A 344 -5.81 26.94 19.92
N LEU A 345 -6.12 26.30 18.79
CA LEU A 345 -5.91 26.86 17.47
C LEU A 345 -7.18 27.53 16.91
N PRO A 346 -7.05 28.62 16.13
CA PRO A 346 -8.17 29.22 15.42
C PRO A 346 -8.87 28.22 14.48
N ARG A 347 -10.17 28.42 14.23
CA ARG A 347 -10.96 27.57 13.30
C ARG A 347 -10.48 27.67 11.85
N TYR A 348 -9.91 28.81 11.48
CA TYR A 348 -9.35 29.06 10.16
C TYR A 348 -7.87 29.38 10.29
N MET A 349 -7.07 28.73 9.46
CA MET A 349 -5.61 28.82 9.47
C MET A 349 -5.12 29.11 8.05
N SER A 350 -3.81 29.24 7.89
CA SER A 350 -3.18 29.35 6.57
C SER A 350 -2.78 27.99 6.01
N PHE A 351 -2.63 27.88 4.70
CA PHE A 351 -2.16 26.65 4.05
C PHE A 351 -0.82 26.16 4.62
N SER A 352 0.12 27.06 4.89
CA SER A 352 1.47 26.76 5.37
C SER A 352 1.50 26.23 6.81
N THR A 353 0.43 26.43 7.58
CA THR A 353 0.34 26.05 9.00
C THR A 353 -0.36 24.72 9.25
N LEU A 354 -1.11 24.19 8.27
CA LEU A 354 -1.86 22.94 8.41
C LEU A 354 -1.03 21.74 7.92
N CYS A 355 -1.20 20.61 8.60
CA CYS A 355 -0.59 19.33 8.24
C CYS A 355 -1.60 18.35 7.63
N ASN A 356 -1.06 17.35 6.93
CA ASN A 356 -1.87 16.26 6.40
C ASN A 356 -2.47 15.40 7.53
N PRO A 357 -3.72 14.93 7.40
CA PRO A 357 -4.36 14.06 8.40
C PRO A 357 -3.58 12.77 8.69
N MET A 358 -2.81 12.27 7.72
CA MET A 358 -1.98 11.08 7.88
C MET A 358 -0.82 11.30 8.86
N ASP A 359 -0.39 12.55 9.07
CA ASP A 359 0.69 12.90 9.99
C ASP A 359 0.17 13.14 11.42
N ARG A 360 -1.11 12.84 11.71
CA ARG A 360 -1.72 13.08 13.02
C ARG A 360 -0.89 12.50 14.15
N ASP A 361 -0.53 11.21 14.03
CA ASP A 361 0.22 10.44 15.03
C ASP A 361 1.56 11.06 15.44
N TYR A 362 2.09 12.00 14.66
CA TYR A 362 3.40 12.62 14.90
C TYR A 362 3.31 14.05 15.46
N LEU A 363 2.13 14.70 15.46
CA LEU A 363 2.07 16.17 15.58
C LEU A 363 0.79 16.74 16.22
N TRP A 364 -0.19 15.95 16.66
CA TRP A 364 -1.51 16.52 17.02
C TRP A 364 -1.50 17.51 18.17
N THR A 365 -0.46 17.48 19.01
CA THR A 365 -0.26 18.46 20.09
C THR A 365 0.42 19.74 19.61
N GLN A 366 0.91 19.79 18.37
CA GLN A 366 1.71 20.89 17.81
C GLN A 366 1.00 21.62 16.67
N ARG A 367 0.21 20.93 15.85
CA ARG A 367 -0.40 21.49 14.63
C ARG A 367 -1.86 21.14 14.44
N GLY A 368 -2.53 21.97 13.64
CA GLY A 368 -3.85 21.69 13.10
C GLY A 368 -3.76 20.90 11.79
N PHE A 369 -4.81 20.15 11.47
CA PHE A 369 -4.86 19.32 10.26
C PHE A 369 -5.93 19.80 9.30
N PHE A 370 -5.72 19.53 8.02
CA PHE A 370 -6.78 19.66 7.03
C PHE A 370 -7.95 18.73 7.37
N PRO A 371 -9.21 19.15 7.16
CA PRO A 371 -10.32 18.22 7.06
C PRO A 371 -10.06 17.15 5.99
N GLN A 372 -10.52 15.91 6.19
CA GLN A 372 -10.29 14.80 5.25
C GLN A 372 -10.76 15.13 3.82
N ASP A 373 -11.85 15.89 3.68
CA ASP A 373 -12.43 16.29 2.40
C ASP A 373 -11.82 17.59 1.81
N LEU A 374 -10.78 18.11 2.46
CA LEU A 374 -10.08 19.35 2.09
C LEU A 374 -8.55 19.18 2.02
N VAL A 375 -8.05 17.95 2.05
CA VAL A 375 -6.63 17.65 1.83
C VAL A 375 -6.20 18.16 0.44
N PRO A 376 -5.06 18.87 0.31
CA PRO A 376 -4.60 19.34 -0.99
C PRO A 376 -4.38 18.19 -2.00
N PRO A 377 -4.82 18.32 -3.26
CA PRO A 377 -4.56 17.30 -4.28
C PRO A 377 -3.09 17.30 -4.70
N ALA A 378 -2.63 16.18 -5.28
CA ALA A 378 -1.23 15.99 -5.70
C ALA A 378 -0.70 17.13 -6.59
N VAL A 379 -1.51 17.62 -7.54
CA VAL A 379 -1.15 18.74 -8.43
C VAL A 379 -0.84 20.03 -7.67
N PHE A 380 -1.55 20.27 -6.55
CA PHE A 380 -1.30 21.45 -5.71
C PHE A 380 -0.03 21.26 -4.86
N HIS A 381 0.21 20.05 -4.37
CA HIS A 381 1.45 19.68 -3.66
C HIS A 381 2.69 19.82 -4.55
N GLU A 382 2.65 19.42 -5.82
CA GLU A 382 3.79 19.56 -6.75
C GLU A 382 4.24 21.01 -6.90
N ARG A 383 3.29 21.96 -6.88
CA ARG A 383 3.59 23.41 -6.94
C ARG A 383 4.01 23.99 -5.59
N ASN A 384 3.58 23.37 -4.49
CA ASN A 384 3.82 23.83 -3.13
C ASN A 384 4.32 22.67 -2.26
N PRO A 385 5.54 22.16 -2.46
CA PRO A 385 6.00 20.90 -1.87
C PRO A 385 6.03 20.89 -0.34
N ASN A 386 6.11 22.07 0.29
CA ASN A 386 6.14 22.21 1.74
C ASN A 386 4.74 22.22 2.39
N ILE A 387 3.65 22.25 1.61
CA ILE A 387 2.30 22.24 2.19
C ILE A 387 2.00 20.88 2.81
N GLY A 388 1.31 20.89 3.96
CA GLY A 388 0.95 19.66 4.66
C GLY A 388 2.14 18.93 5.28
N THR A 389 3.36 19.49 5.19
CA THR A 389 4.58 18.90 5.73
C THR A 389 4.90 19.44 7.12
N HIS A 390 5.71 18.67 7.85
CA HIS A 390 6.18 19.01 9.19
C HIS A 390 7.69 18.86 9.29
N THR A 391 8.27 19.52 10.28
CA THR A 391 9.70 19.46 10.57
C THR A 391 10.02 18.40 11.62
N LEU A 392 11.25 17.88 11.61
CA LEU A 392 11.74 16.97 12.65
C LEU A 392 11.68 17.62 14.05
N HIS A 393 11.93 18.93 14.12
CA HIS A 393 11.86 19.67 15.38
C HIS A 393 10.44 19.67 15.97
N GLU A 394 9.41 19.86 15.15
CA GLU A 394 8.00 19.77 15.58
C GLU A 394 7.64 18.36 16.08
N CYS A 395 8.13 17.31 15.41
CA CYS A 395 7.94 15.92 15.87
C CYS A 395 8.63 15.67 17.23
N CYS A 396 9.82 16.24 17.46
CA CYS A 396 10.49 16.17 18.76
C CYS A 396 9.69 16.90 19.86
N GLN A 397 9.16 18.08 19.56
CA GLN A 397 8.28 18.83 20.49
C GLN A 397 7.01 18.06 20.80
N HIS A 398 6.44 17.39 19.80
CA HIS A 398 5.33 16.49 20.01
C HIS A 398 5.69 15.37 20.99
N LEU A 399 6.80 14.66 20.78
CA LEU A 399 7.27 13.62 21.68
C LEU A 399 7.47 14.13 23.12
N ASP A 400 8.03 15.32 23.32
CA ASP A 400 8.17 15.91 24.67
C ASP A 400 6.81 16.12 25.36
N VAL A 401 5.82 16.62 24.63
CA VAL A 401 4.44 16.77 25.15
C VAL A 401 3.84 15.40 25.47
N LEU A 402 4.05 14.39 24.63
CA LEU A 402 3.56 13.03 24.90
C LEU A 402 4.14 12.50 26.22
N VAL A 403 5.45 12.63 26.41
CA VAL A 403 6.15 12.10 27.59
C VAL A 403 5.79 12.87 28.87
N ARG A 404 5.71 14.21 28.82
CA ARG A 404 5.48 15.03 30.02
C ARG A 404 4.02 15.22 30.39
N ASN A 405 3.15 15.41 29.39
CA ASN A 405 1.81 15.90 29.63
C ASN A 405 0.75 14.82 29.38
N ILE A 406 1.04 13.82 28.56
CA ILE A 406 0.09 12.75 28.25
C ILE A 406 0.40 11.50 29.08
N ALA A 407 1.64 11.00 29.03
CA ALA A 407 2.02 9.75 29.67
C ALA A 407 1.67 9.68 31.18
N PRO A 408 1.90 10.72 32.00
CA PRO A 408 1.57 10.66 33.43
C PRO A 408 0.06 10.66 33.73
N ASN A 409 -0.77 11.04 32.76
CA ASN A 409 -2.21 11.22 32.92
C ASN A 409 -3.03 10.04 32.36
N LEU A 410 -2.39 8.96 31.93
CA LEU A 410 -3.06 7.76 31.42
C LEU A 410 -3.65 6.97 32.59
N VAL A 411 -4.97 6.72 32.57
CA VAL A 411 -5.71 6.13 33.69
C VAL A 411 -6.00 4.64 33.47
N THR A 412 -6.22 4.22 32.23
CA THR A 412 -6.59 2.82 31.92
C THR A 412 -5.53 2.11 31.10
N THR A 413 -5.49 0.78 31.19
CA THR A 413 -4.59 -0.07 30.40
C THR A 413 -4.79 0.10 28.89
N GLU A 414 -6.03 0.31 28.43
CA GLU A 414 -6.32 0.58 27.02
C GLU A 414 -5.67 1.88 26.55
N GLN A 415 -5.76 2.95 27.36
CA GLN A 415 -5.11 4.23 27.06
C GLN A 415 -3.58 4.06 27.00
N GLN A 416 -3.01 3.29 27.92
CA GLN A 416 -1.58 2.97 27.93
C GLN A 416 -1.15 2.20 26.68
N LEU A 417 -1.93 1.22 26.22
CA LEU A 417 -1.64 0.45 25.00
C LEU A 417 -1.69 1.33 23.75
N VAL A 418 -2.73 2.15 23.60
CA VAL A 418 -2.84 3.10 22.47
C VAL A 418 -1.67 4.09 22.49
N PHE A 419 -1.30 4.60 23.66
CA PHE A 419 -0.16 5.50 23.82
C PHE A 419 1.17 4.88 23.40
N LYS A 420 1.44 3.63 23.80
CA LYS A 420 2.65 2.89 23.39
C LYS A 420 2.74 2.76 21.87
N LEU A 421 1.63 2.43 21.20
CA LEU A 421 1.60 2.32 19.74
C LEU A 421 1.95 3.65 19.06
N MET A 422 1.48 4.78 19.59
CA MET A 422 1.82 6.10 19.05
C MET A 422 3.30 6.44 19.23
N ILE A 423 3.87 6.19 20.41
CA ILE A 423 5.29 6.40 20.70
C ILE A 423 6.17 5.54 19.77
N PHE A 424 5.83 4.28 19.57
CA PHE A 424 6.60 3.40 18.69
C PHE A 424 6.50 3.78 17.21
N LYS A 425 5.37 4.35 16.75
CA LYS A 425 5.30 4.96 15.41
C LYS A 425 6.26 6.14 15.27
N ILE A 426 6.38 6.99 16.30
CA ILE A 426 7.34 8.10 16.30
C ILE A 426 8.78 7.57 16.23
N TYR A 427 9.11 6.53 17.00
CA TYR A 427 10.44 5.89 16.93
C TYR A 427 10.71 5.27 15.56
N GLU A 428 9.72 4.63 14.96
CA GLU A 428 9.82 4.07 13.60
C GLU A 428 10.11 5.16 12.57
N SER A 429 9.42 6.31 12.66
CA SER A 429 9.70 7.45 11.81
C SER A 429 11.14 7.95 11.99
N PHE A 430 11.64 8.04 13.23
CA PHE A 430 13.04 8.41 13.46
C PHE A 430 14.04 7.36 12.98
N GLU A 431 13.75 6.07 13.09
CA GLU A 431 14.59 4.98 12.59
C GLU A 431 14.78 5.06 11.07
N VAL A 432 13.67 5.26 10.33
CA VAL A 432 13.70 5.44 8.88
C VAL A 432 14.54 6.67 8.52
N ARG A 433 14.30 7.81 9.18
CA ARG A 433 15.02 9.06 8.92
C ARG A 433 16.50 9.00 9.29
N ALA A 434 16.84 8.35 10.40
CA ALA A 434 18.23 8.20 10.86
C ALA A 434 19.08 7.37 9.88
N SER A 435 18.44 6.53 9.07
CA SER A 435 19.10 5.68 8.07
C SER A 435 19.27 6.34 6.70
N GLU A 436 18.68 7.53 6.47
CA GLU A 436 18.72 8.20 5.15
C GLU A 436 20.12 8.72 4.80
N ASN A 437 20.70 9.57 5.66
CA ASN A 437 22.06 10.10 5.52
C ASN A 437 22.53 10.78 6.81
N GLN A 438 23.85 11.00 6.94
CA GLN A 438 24.47 11.58 8.13
C GLN A 438 23.92 12.96 8.52
N THR A 439 23.57 13.81 7.54
CA THR A 439 23.06 15.17 7.83
C THR A 439 21.70 15.10 8.50
N VAL A 440 20.83 14.18 8.07
CA VAL A 440 19.53 13.94 8.70
C VAL A 440 19.71 13.35 10.10
N SER A 441 20.60 12.38 10.28
CA SER A 441 20.91 11.79 11.59
C SER A 441 21.40 12.85 12.58
N ASP A 442 22.29 13.75 12.15
CA ASP A 442 22.80 14.85 12.97
C ASP A 442 21.69 15.85 13.34
N ASN A 443 20.76 16.12 12.42
CA ASN A 443 19.60 16.98 12.66
C ASN A 443 18.62 16.38 13.68
N ILE A 444 18.38 15.06 13.64
CA ILE A 444 17.56 14.35 14.64
C ILE A 444 18.22 14.49 16.02
N LYS A 445 19.51 14.15 16.10
CA LYS A 445 20.29 14.22 17.34
C LYS A 445 20.28 15.62 17.95
N LYS A 446 20.47 16.65 17.11
CA LYS A 446 20.42 18.06 17.53
C LYS A 446 19.03 18.45 18.02
N SER A 447 17.98 18.14 17.27
CA SER A 447 16.60 18.51 17.61
C SER A 447 16.15 17.87 18.92
N LEU A 448 16.42 16.57 19.12
CA LEU A 448 16.08 15.89 20.36
C LEU A 448 16.89 16.42 21.54
N ARG A 449 18.17 16.77 21.35
CA ARG A 449 18.98 17.37 22.42
C ARG A 449 18.46 18.74 22.84
N GLU A 450 17.97 19.54 21.90
CA GLU A 450 17.42 20.88 22.16
C GLU A 450 16.07 20.81 22.87
N VAL A 451 15.23 19.82 22.52
CA VAL A 451 13.86 19.72 23.01
C VAL A 451 13.75 18.85 24.26
N MET A 452 14.35 17.66 24.25
CA MET A 452 14.15 16.64 25.29
C MET A 452 15.06 16.87 26.49
N THR A 453 14.50 17.36 27.61
CA THR A 453 15.25 17.49 28.88
C THR A 453 15.01 16.36 29.88
N VAL A 454 14.02 15.49 29.63
CA VAL A 454 13.66 14.31 30.45
C VAL A 454 13.96 13.00 29.72
N PRO A 455 14.07 11.85 30.40
CA PRO A 455 14.09 10.53 29.76
C PRO A 455 12.87 10.34 28.86
N TYR A 456 13.08 9.78 27.66
CA TYR A 456 12.06 9.74 26.63
C TYR A 456 12.04 8.49 25.78
N ILE A 457 12.89 7.50 26.10
CA ILE A 457 12.83 6.18 25.50
C ILE A 457 12.07 5.27 26.45
N LEU A 458 10.97 4.70 25.99
CA LEU A 458 10.20 3.71 26.75
C LEU A 458 10.89 2.35 26.59
N ASN A 459 11.61 1.88 27.62
CA ASN A 459 12.44 0.68 27.54
C ASN A 459 11.65 -0.61 27.78
N GLY A 460 10.69 -0.87 26.91
CA GLY A 460 9.90 -2.10 26.87
C GLY A 460 8.44 -1.85 26.55
N ASP A 461 7.84 -2.76 25.79
CA ASP A 461 6.41 -2.75 25.48
C ASP A 461 5.56 -3.32 26.62
N ASP A 462 6.19 -4.06 27.53
CA ASP A 462 5.65 -4.53 28.81
C ASP A 462 5.59 -3.41 29.88
N LYS A 463 6.40 -2.35 29.76
CA LYS A 463 6.54 -1.30 30.78
C LYS A 463 5.34 -0.35 30.85
N ASP A 464 5.03 0.15 32.04
CA ASP A 464 3.95 1.12 32.25
C ASP A 464 4.44 2.54 31.91
N PRO A 465 3.87 3.22 30.88
CA PRO A 465 4.32 4.55 30.47
C PRO A 465 4.00 5.66 31.49
N THR A 466 3.17 5.40 32.51
CA THR A 466 2.89 6.35 33.59
C THR A 466 4.02 6.40 34.64
N LYS A 467 4.89 5.40 34.63
CA LYS A 467 5.96 5.20 35.63
C LYS A 467 7.27 5.80 35.14
N ALA A 468 7.92 6.61 35.97
CA ALA A 468 9.16 7.29 35.62
C ALA A 468 10.30 6.30 35.32
N GLU A 469 10.35 5.18 36.03
CA GLU A 469 11.34 4.12 35.88
C GLU A 469 11.30 3.38 34.54
N SER A 470 10.16 3.45 33.83
CA SER A 470 9.97 2.89 32.49
C SER A 470 10.68 3.69 31.40
N TRP A 471 10.97 4.96 31.67
CA TRP A 471 11.59 5.88 30.73
C TRP A 471 13.09 5.99 30.98
N VAL A 472 13.88 5.91 29.91
CA VAL A 472 15.34 5.99 29.96
C VAL A 472 15.85 7.05 29.00
N ARG A 473 17.03 7.61 29.30
CA ARG A 473 17.73 8.44 28.33
C ARG A 473 18.42 7.52 27.33
N PRO A 474 18.56 7.90 26.06
CA PRO A 474 19.31 7.09 25.12
C PRO A 474 20.75 6.84 25.58
N GLN A 475 21.39 7.81 26.22
CA GLN A 475 22.77 7.66 26.72
C GLN A 475 22.90 6.62 27.84
N ASP A 476 21.79 6.24 28.46
CA ASP A 476 21.75 5.18 29.47
C ASP A 476 21.50 3.80 28.82
N LEU A 477 21.38 3.70 27.49
CA LEU A 477 21.20 2.44 26.79
C LEU A 477 22.51 1.96 26.17
N VAL A 478 22.80 0.67 26.30
CA VAL A 478 23.96 0.03 25.67
C VAL A 478 23.52 -1.26 24.99
N PHE A 479 23.75 -1.36 23.68
CA PHE A 479 23.53 -2.59 22.94
C PHE A 479 24.64 -3.62 23.21
N GLY A 480 24.24 -4.88 23.36
CA GLY A 480 25.13 -6.02 23.59
C GLY A 480 25.48 -6.28 25.05
N ILE A 481 24.80 -5.63 26.01
CA ILE A 481 24.99 -5.95 27.43
C ILE A 481 23.99 -6.98 27.92
N ASP A 482 24.41 -7.89 28.81
CA ASP A 482 23.61 -8.98 29.39
C ASP A 482 23.03 -8.62 30.77
N HIS A 483 23.38 -7.46 31.33
CA HIS A 483 22.75 -6.95 32.54
C HIS A 483 23.00 -5.45 32.69
N LYS A 484 22.39 -4.86 33.73
CA LYS A 484 22.55 -3.44 34.05
C LYS A 484 23.98 -3.16 34.54
N ILE A 485 24.70 -2.28 33.85
CA ILE A 485 26.02 -1.77 34.24
C ILE A 485 25.90 -0.34 34.76
N GLY A 486 25.74 -0.19 36.06
CA GLY A 486 25.71 1.09 36.77
C GLY A 486 24.45 1.85 36.41
N THR A 487 24.56 2.91 35.62
CA THR A 487 23.38 3.61 35.05
C THR A 487 22.92 3.02 33.71
N TYR A 488 23.77 2.22 33.05
CA TYR A 488 23.48 1.66 31.74
C TYR A 488 22.50 0.49 31.84
N LYS A 489 21.55 0.44 30.91
CA LYS A 489 20.51 -0.57 30.79
C LYS A 489 20.56 -1.19 29.40
N GLN A 490 20.23 -2.47 29.32
CA GLN A 490 20.02 -3.14 28.05
C GLN A 490 18.73 -2.61 27.40
N PRO A 491 18.75 -2.30 26.09
CA PRO A 491 17.54 -2.07 25.32
C PRO A 491 16.65 -3.31 25.37
N HIS A 492 15.37 -3.13 25.69
CA HIS A 492 14.38 -4.19 25.60
C HIS A 492 14.25 -4.70 24.16
N GLU A 493 13.88 -5.97 23.95
CA GLU A 493 13.80 -6.60 22.62
C GLU A 493 12.95 -5.78 21.62
N SER A 494 11.83 -5.23 22.09
CA SER A 494 10.93 -4.40 21.29
C SER A 494 11.58 -3.12 20.73
N LEU A 495 12.72 -2.68 21.28
CA LEU A 495 13.51 -1.55 20.81
C LEU A 495 14.64 -1.92 19.86
N LEU A 496 14.98 -3.21 19.69
CA LEU A 496 16.08 -3.64 18.83
C LEU A 496 15.89 -3.23 17.36
N LYS A 497 14.63 -3.13 16.90
CA LYS A 497 14.28 -2.63 15.57
C LYS A 497 14.52 -1.12 15.37
N PHE A 498 14.77 -0.37 16.44
CA PHE A 498 15.05 1.08 16.42
C PHE A 498 16.52 1.40 16.70
N ARG A 499 17.41 0.44 16.37
CA ARG A 499 18.83 0.50 16.71
C ARG A 499 19.54 1.73 16.14
N ASN A 500 19.33 2.06 14.86
CA ASN A 500 20.05 3.16 14.22
C ASN A 500 19.65 4.50 14.83
N PHE A 501 18.36 4.69 15.09
CA PHE A 501 17.83 5.83 15.80
C PHE A 501 18.46 5.96 17.19
N LEU A 502 18.39 4.91 18.00
CA LEU A 502 18.87 4.93 19.39
C LEU A 502 20.37 5.25 19.46
N VAL A 503 21.18 4.61 18.62
CA VAL A 503 22.62 4.90 18.53
C VAL A 503 22.88 6.34 18.07
N THR A 504 22.12 6.84 17.08
CA THR A 504 22.20 8.23 16.60
C THR A 504 22.00 9.24 17.73
N VAL A 505 21.01 9.02 18.58
CA VAL A 505 20.67 9.95 19.67
C VAL A 505 21.50 9.75 20.94
N GLY A 506 22.39 8.75 20.95
CA GLY A 506 23.45 8.61 21.94
C GLY A 506 23.45 7.32 22.74
N ALA A 507 22.65 6.31 22.37
CA ALA A 507 22.86 4.97 22.87
C ALA A 507 24.25 4.46 22.47
N TYR A 508 24.87 3.73 23.38
CA TYR A 508 26.15 3.11 23.11
C TYR A 508 25.94 1.75 22.45
N GLU A 509 26.92 1.38 21.67
CA GLU A 509 27.01 0.08 21.04
C GLU A 509 28.40 -0.45 21.34
N MET A 510 28.46 -1.67 21.85
CA MET A 510 29.75 -2.33 22.05
C MET A 510 30.46 -2.49 20.70
N GLU A 511 31.76 -2.24 20.69
CA GLU A 511 32.57 -2.42 19.50
C GLU A 511 32.80 -3.91 19.29
N HIS A 512 32.21 -4.45 18.24
CA HIS A 512 32.52 -5.79 17.77
C HIS A 512 33.90 -5.80 17.15
N ILE A 513 34.73 -6.77 17.55
CA ILE A 513 36.03 -7.00 16.96
C ILE A 513 35.89 -8.12 15.94
N THR A 514 36.59 -8.02 14.83
CA THR A 514 36.64 -9.10 13.86
C THR A 514 37.72 -10.08 14.27
N GLY A 515 37.33 -11.26 14.75
CA GLY A 515 38.24 -12.38 14.91
C GLY A 515 38.54 -13.05 13.57
N GLN A 516 39.77 -13.54 13.40
CA GLN A 516 40.14 -14.41 12.28
C GLN A 516 40.96 -15.56 12.82
N VAL A 517 40.52 -16.78 12.52
CA VAL A 517 41.23 -18.02 12.82
C VAL A 517 41.38 -18.78 11.52
N GLU A 518 42.60 -19.22 11.21
CA GLU A 518 42.83 -20.10 10.06
C GLU A 518 42.38 -21.52 10.43
N ILE A 519 41.38 -22.00 9.70
CA ILE A 519 40.87 -23.36 9.86
C ILE A 519 41.35 -24.17 8.66
N SER A 520 42.02 -25.29 8.94
CA SER A 520 42.42 -26.24 7.90
C SER A 520 41.19 -26.70 7.09
N SER A 521 41.35 -27.08 5.82
CA SER A 521 40.23 -27.62 5.05
C SER A 521 39.64 -28.85 5.72
N ASN A 522 38.32 -29.06 5.58
CA ASN A 522 37.66 -30.28 6.04
C ASN A 522 38.44 -31.53 5.62
N ARG A 523 38.40 -32.56 6.47
CA ARG A 523 38.94 -33.85 6.11
C ARG A 523 38.28 -34.34 4.82
N LYS A 524 39.05 -34.90 3.89
CA LYS A 524 38.48 -35.56 2.72
C LYS A 524 37.68 -36.78 3.21
N VAL A 525 36.39 -36.81 2.87
CA VAL A 525 35.37 -37.84 3.18
C VAL A 525 35.69 -39.19 2.48
N GLY A 526 36.93 -39.64 2.54
CA GLY A 526 37.37 -40.92 1.98
C GLY A 526 38.52 -41.54 2.76
N GLU A 527 39.38 -40.74 3.39
CA GLU A 527 40.47 -41.29 4.23
C GLU A 527 39.98 -41.95 5.52
N LEU A 528 38.81 -41.56 6.02
CA LEU A 528 38.22 -42.19 7.21
C LEU A 528 37.55 -43.50 6.80
N GLU A 529 36.79 -43.49 5.71
CA GLU A 529 36.09 -44.64 5.12
C GLU A 529 37.06 -45.74 4.65
N ASP A 530 38.18 -45.38 4.03
CA ASP A 530 39.21 -46.34 3.59
C ASP A 530 39.93 -46.98 4.78
N ARG A 531 40.19 -46.20 5.86
CA ARG A 531 40.81 -46.71 7.09
C ARG A 531 39.84 -47.52 7.93
N ILE A 532 38.58 -47.11 8.02
CA ILE A 532 37.45 -47.88 8.58
C ILE A 532 37.41 -49.23 7.86
N THR A 533 37.31 -49.25 6.53
CA THR A 533 37.26 -50.50 5.74
C THR A 533 38.42 -51.46 6.07
N MET A 534 39.65 -50.96 6.24
CA MET A 534 40.84 -51.78 6.56
C MET A 534 40.82 -52.42 7.98
N TYR A 535 40.17 -51.81 8.97
CA TYR A 535 40.07 -52.35 10.34
C TYR A 535 38.77 -53.15 10.58
N PHE A 536 37.73 -52.91 9.79
CA PHE A 536 36.42 -53.56 9.90
C PHE A 536 36.43 -55.04 9.48
N GLU A 537 37.45 -55.51 8.76
CA GLU A 537 37.61 -56.93 8.41
C GLU A 537 37.87 -57.88 9.62
N THR A 538 37.83 -57.37 10.86
CA THR A 538 38.24 -58.13 12.06
C THR A 538 37.21 -58.27 13.20
N GLN A 539 35.97 -57.76 13.12
CA GLN A 539 35.05 -57.74 14.29
C GLN A 539 33.54 -57.98 14.02
N ASP A 540 32.78 -58.34 15.09
CA ASP A 540 31.41 -58.91 15.14
C ASP A 540 30.26 -57.89 14.87
N ASP A 541 29.27 -58.34 14.08
CA ASP A 541 28.16 -57.57 13.50
C ASP A 541 27.09 -57.09 14.50
N LYS A 542 27.10 -57.60 15.75
CA LYS A 542 25.96 -57.42 16.68
C LYS A 542 25.78 -56.00 17.24
N ASN A 543 26.85 -55.23 17.36
CA ASN A 543 26.82 -53.89 17.97
C ASN A 543 27.17 -52.78 16.98
N GLY A 544 26.97 -53.01 15.68
CA GLY A 544 27.38 -52.08 14.64
C GLY A 544 28.90 -51.84 14.63
N PHE A 545 29.69 -52.85 14.99
CA PHE A 545 31.16 -52.81 15.04
C PHE A 545 31.79 -51.87 16.09
N MET A 546 31.00 -51.36 17.05
CA MET A 546 31.53 -50.59 18.18
C MET A 546 32.25 -51.51 19.17
N ASP A 547 33.51 -51.19 19.47
CA ASP A 547 34.47 -52.04 20.20
C ASP A 547 35.03 -51.37 21.47
N VAL A 548 34.49 -50.20 21.81
CA VAL A 548 34.78 -49.48 23.06
C VAL A 548 33.54 -48.80 23.63
N LYS A 549 33.42 -48.79 24.96
CA LYS A 549 32.34 -48.17 25.72
C LYS A 549 32.91 -47.29 26.83
N PHE A 550 32.63 -46.00 26.79
CA PHE A 550 32.96 -45.07 27.87
C PHE A 550 31.80 -45.03 28.87
N VAL A 551 32.06 -45.19 30.17
CA VAL A 551 31.04 -45.20 31.23
C VAL A 551 31.36 -44.11 32.24
N PHE A 552 30.38 -43.25 32.49
CA PHE A 552 30.49 -42.04 33.32
C PHE A 552 29.94 -42.27 34.73
N LYS A 553 30.29 -41.39 35.67
CA LYS A 553 29.92 -41.48 37.10
C LYS A 553 28.40 -41.57 37.34
N ASP A 554 27.59 -40.95 36.49
CA ASP A 554 26.12 -40.95 36.54
C ASP A 554 25.48 -42.20 35.89
N GLY A 555 26.30 -43.15 35.43
CA GLY A 555 25.87 -44.38 34.76
C GLY A 555 25.56 -44.20 33.28
N LYS A 556 25.66 -42.98 32.72
CA LYS A 556 25.59 -42.78 31.28
C LYS A 556 26.78 -43.45 30.60
N SER A 557 26.58 -43.85 29.34
CA SER A 557 27.65 -44.47 28.58
C SER A 557 27.58 -44.14 27.10
N ILE A 558 28.73 -44.12 26.44
CA ILE A 558 28.86 -43.86 25.00
C ILE A 558 29.63 -45.01 24.37
N LEU A 559 29.03 -45.64 23.35
CA LEU A 559 29.71 -46.62 22.51
C LEU A 559 30.43 -45.91 21.36
N ALA A 560 31.60 -46.40 20.99
CA ALA A 560 32.38 -45.85 19.88
C ALA A 560 33.24 -46.92 19.20
N HIS A 561 33.93 -46.52 18.13
CA HIS A 561 34.86 -47.35 17.35
C HIS A 561 36.29 -46.90 17.63
N LYS A 562 37.15 -47.79 18.13
CA LYS A 562 38.58 -47.52 18.34
C LYS A 562 39.25 -47.07 17.07
N VAL A 563 38.85 -47.59 15.90
CA VAL A 563 39.42 -47.16 14.60
C VAL A 563 39.15 -45.68 14.31
N VAL A 564 37.97 -45.16 14.65
CA VAL A 564 37.65 -43.74 14.46
C VAL A 564 38.51 -42.90 15.40
N LEU A 565 38.65 -43.33 16.66
CA LEU A 565 39.53 -42.68 17.64
C LEU A 565 41.02 -42.74 17.21
N ALA A 566 41.46 -43.87 16.65
CA ALA A 566 42.82 -44.07 16.10
C ALA A 566 43.13 -43.14 14.94
N SER A 567 42.10 -42.67 14.23
CA SER A 567 42.29 -41.91 13.00
C SER A 567 42.82 -40.50 13.24
N MET A 568 42.69 -39.97 14.46
CA MET A 568 43.09 -38.61 14.84
C MET A 568 44.57 -38.50 15.19
N SER A 569 45.05 -39.34 16.11
CA SER A 569 46.44 -39.35 16.55
C SER A 569 46.72 -40.62 17.35
N GLU A 570 47.92 -41.17 17.18
CA GLU A 570 48.40 -42.31 17.98
C GLU A 570 48.40 -41.99 19.48
N GLU A 571 48.56 -40.72 19.85
CA GLU A 571 48.54 -40.26 21.23
C GLU A 571 47.13 -40.29 21.82
N VAL A 572 46.13 -39.86 21.04
CA VAL A 572 44.71 -39.86 21.44
C VAL A 572 44.21 -41.27 21.68
N ILE A 573 44.53 -42.22 20.79
CA ILE A 573 44.13 -43.61 21.01
C ILE A 573 44.86 -44.24 22.19
N ARG A 574 46.14 -43.91 22.42
CA ARG A 574 46.86 -44.41 23.61
C ARG A 574 46.24 -43.90 24.90
N GLN A 575 45.82 -42.64 24.94
CA GLN A 575 45.17 -42.01 26.10
C GLN A 575 43.76 -42.55 26.32
N LEU A 576 42.97 -42.71 25.25
CA LEU A 576 41.57 -43.12 25.36
C LEU A 576 41.44 -44.63 25.52
N THR A 577 42.15 -45.46 24.74
CA THR A 577 41.87 -46.90 24.62
C THR A 577 43.10 -47.82 24.68
N GLY A 578 44.31 -47.26 24.75
CA GLY A 578 45.56 -48.03 24.76
C GLY A 578 45.97 -48.57 26.15
N SER A 579 47.20 -49.07 26.24
CA SER A 579 47.78 -49.64 27.49
C SER A 579 47.90 -48.64 28.66
N TRP A 580 47.58 -47.37 28.44
CA TRP A 580 47.53 -46.32 29.46
C TRP A 580 46.12 -46.06 29.99
N SER A 581 45.09 -46.65 29.38
CA SER A 581 43.76 -46.72 29.95
C SER A 581 43.78 -47.69 31.14
N LEU A 582 44.19 -47.17 32.30
CA LEU A 582 44.31 -47.93 33.55
C LEU A 582 42.97 -48.54 34.03
N THR A 583 41.86 -48.13 33.42
CA THR A 583 40.49 -48.56 33.76
C THR A 583 39.84 -49.46 32.70
N ALA A 584 40.53 -49.79 31.59
CA ALA A 584 40.00 -50.64 30.54
C ALA A 584 39.69 -52.06 31.05
N ARG A 585 38.45 -52.52 30.87
CA ARG A 585 37.99 -53.88 31.19
C ARG A 585 37.12 -54.40 30.06
N ARG A 586 37.19 -55.69 29.73
CA ARG A 586 36.25 -56.28 28.77
C ARG A 586 34.83 -56.31 29.32
N ASP A 587 33.85 -55.99 28.48
CA ASP A 587 32.44 -56.12 28.83
C ASP A 587 32.12 -57.61 29.10
N PRO A 588 31.57 -57.96 30.28
CA PRO A 588 31.23 -59.35 30.61
C PRO A 588 30.20 -59.98 29.68
N SER A 589 29.33 -59.16 29.08
CA SER A 589 28.24 -59.57 28.20
C SER A 589 28.64 -59.59 26.72
N ASN A 590 29.63 -58.77 26.33
CA ASN A 590 30.23 -58.79 25.00
C ASN A 590 31.76 -58.58 25.07
N PRO A 591 32.56 -59.65 25.08
CA PRO A 591 34.02 -59.56 25.19
C PRO A 591 34.73 -58.79 24.07
N ALA A 592 34.02 -58.45 22.98
CA ALA A 592 34.53 -57.61 21.90
C ALA A 592 34.56 -56.11 22.26
N ILE A 593 33.90 -55.70 23.35
CA ILE A 593 33.85 -54.30 23.80
C ILE A 593 34.79 -54.11 25.01
N ASP A 594 35.66 -53.11 24.91
CA ASP A 594 36.40 -52.60 26.07
C ASP A 594 35.61 -51.48 26.75
N ILE A 595 35.32 -51.65 28.04
CA ILE A 595 34.71 -50.65 28.92
C ILE A 595 35.81 -49.80 29.55
N ILE A 596 35.71 -48.47 29.41
CA ILE A 596 36.59 -47.48 30.03
C ILE A 596 35.77 -46.67 31.02
N GLN A 597 36.23 -46.60 32.26
CA GLN A 597 35.58 -45.83 33.31
C GLN A 597 36.11 -44.39 33.31
N LYS A 598 35.17 -43.44 33.23
CA LYS A 598 35.34 -41.99 33.23
C LYS A 598 34.76 -41.45 34.55
N VAL A 599 35.57 -41.52 35.60
CA VAL A 599 35.12 -41.35 37.00
C VAL A 599 35.54 -39.99 37.58
N ASP A 600 36.43 -39.28 36.90
CA ASP A 600 36.90 -37.97 37.32
C ASP A 600 35.80 -36.92 37.09
N GLU A 601 35.68 -35.94 38.00
CA GLU A 601 34.63 -34.92 37.93
C GLU A 601 34.78 -33.99 36.71
N GLU A 602 35.96 -33.97 36.09
CA GLU A 602 36.27 -33.23 34.86
C GLU A 602 35.81 -33.97 33.59
N ASP A 603 35.50 -35.27 33.67
CA ASP A 603 34.99 -36.06 32.55
C ASP A 603 33.47 -35.90 32.43
N ASP A 604 33.01 -34.73 31.94
CA ASP A 604 31.60 -34.47 31.65
C ASP A 604 31.10 -35.26 30.42
N TYR A 605 29.91 -35.86 30.55
CA TYR A 605 29.31 -36.68 29.49
C TYR A 605 29.05 -35.87 28.22
N ASP A 606 28.47 -34.67 28.35
CA ASP A 606 28.04 -33.87 27.21
C ASP A 606 29.25 -33.30 26.46
N THR A 607 30.27 -32.86 27.19
CA THR A 607 31.56 -32.40 26.64
C THR A 607 32.29 -33.53 25.93
N PHE A 608 32.36 -34.72 26.53
CA PHE A 608 33.04 -35.87 25.91
C PHE A 608 32.28 -36.40 24.70
N TRP A 609 30.95 -36.43 24.75
CA TRP A 609 30.11 -36.69 23.58
C TRP A 609 30.40 -35.66 22.49
N GLY A 610 30.61 -34.40 22.89
CA GLY A 610 30.99 -33.31 22.03
C GLY A 610 32.24 -33.58 21.19
N LEU A 611 33.30 -33.99 21.89
CA LEU A 611 34.53 -34.44 21.26
C LEU A 611 34.23 -35.57 20.27
N LEU A 612 33.55 -36.63 20.73
CA LEU A 612 33.26 -37.79 19.88
C LEU A 612 32.47 -37.39 18.63
N HIS A 613 31.42 -36.60 18.75
CA HIS A 613 30.65 -36.12 17.59
C HIS A 613 31.56 -35.45 16.55
N PHE A 614 32.45 -34.56 16.99
CA PHE A 614 33.44 -33.95 16.11
C PHE A 614 34.34 -35.01 15.45
N LEU A 615 34.79 -36.03 16.19
CA LEU A 615 35.61 -37.12 15.63
C LEU A 615 34.92 -37.89 14.50
N TYR A 616 33.60 -38.05 14.57
CA TYR A 616 32.83 -38.77 13.55
C TYR A 616 32.40 -37.89 12.37
N THR A 617 32.15 -36.60 12.62
CA THR A 617 31.49 -35.73 11.64
C THR A 617 32.40 -34.64 11.07
N ASP A 618 33.55 -34.40 11.69
CA ASP A 618 34.45 -33.26 11.42
C ASP A 618 33.77 -31.89 11.58
N ASN A 619 32.65 -31.84 12.32
CA ASN A 619 31.86 -30.65 12.59
C ASN A 619 31.71 -30.39 14.09
N LEU A 620 31.78 -29.11 14.46
CA LEU A 620 31.40 -28.66 15.78
C LEU A 620 29.88 -28.86 15.96
N ILE A 621 29.45 -29.20 17.16
CA ILE A 621 28.02 -29.40 17.43
C ILE A 621 27.31 -28.06 17.42
N ASP A 622 26.41 -27.89 16.47
CA ASP A 622 25.44 -26.78 16.49
C ASP A 622 24.49 -26.91 17.68
N THR A 623 23.83 -25.80 18.02
CA THR A 623 22.81 -25.69 19.08
C THR A 623 21.64 -26.70 19.00
N ASN A 624 21.53 -27.46 17.90
CA ASN A 624 20.58 -28.55 17.66
C ASN A 624 21.15 -29.97 17.93
N GLY A 625 22.37 -30.08 18.47
CA GLY A 625 22.93 -31.33 18.99
C GLY A 625 22.19 -31.86 20.22
N PRO A 626 22.62 -33.00 20.80
CA PRO A 626 21.86 -33.68 21.85
C PRO A 626 21.55 -32.69 22.97
N ILE A 627 20.25 -32.62 23.24
CA ILE A 627 19.58 -31.67 24.12
C ILE A 627 20.36 -31.58 25.43
N LEU A 628 21.09 -30.48 25.62
CA LEU A 628 21.64 -30.06 26.90
C LEU A 628 20.44 -29.78 27.82
N SER A 629 19.97 -30.82 28.49
CA SER A 629 18.85 -30.86 29.43
C SER A 629 17.45 -30.53 28.85
N SER A 630 16.51 -31.39 29.21
CA SER A 630 15.10 -31.37 28.82
C SER A 630 14.37 -30.10 29.28
N ALA A 631 14.20 -29.12 28.40
CA ALA A 631 13.08 -28.18 28.44
C ALA A 631 12.82 -27.63 27.03
N SER A 632 11.98 -28.34 26.28
CA SER A 632 11.30 -27.79 25.11
C SER A 632 10.34 -26.70 25.59
N ASN A 633 10.81 -25.47 25.66
CA ASN A 633 10.01 -24.26 25.51
C ASN A 633 10.94 -23.17 24.97
N SER A 634 10.44 -22.37 24.03
CA SER A 634 11.13 -21.18 23.52
C SER A 634 11.65 -20.33 24.70
N PRO A 635 12.92 -19.93 24.72
CA PRO A 635 13.46 -19.19 25.84
C PRO A 635 12.74 -17.85 25.97
N LYS A 636 12.16 -17.58 27.13
CA LYS A 636 11.93 -16.20 27.59
C LYS A 636 13.30 -15.55 27.84
N ASP A 637 13.41 -14.22 27.81
CA ASP A 637 14.68 -13.47 27.88
C ASP A 637 15.66 -13.93 28.98
N GLN A 638 15.16 -14.37 30.13
CA GLN A 638 15.98 -14.94 31.22
C GLN A 638 16.63 -16.31 30.88
N GLU A 639 15.97 -17.13 30.06
CA GLU A 639 16.45 -18.43 29.59
C GLU A 639 17.49 -18.27 28.46
N ALA A 640 17.54 -17.13 27.76
CA ALA A 640 18.52 -16.87 26.70
C ALA A 640 19.91 -16.49 27.26
N GLU A 641 19.98 -15.72 28.35
CA GLU A 641 21.23 -15.43 29.08
C GLU A 641 21.82 -16.71 29.71
N ASP A 642 20.96 -17.54 30.28
CA ASP A 642 21.32 -18.86 30.79
C ASP A 642 21.86 -19.74 29.65
N TYR A 643 21.27 -19.67 28.46
CA TYR A 643 21.71 -20.43 27.29
C TYR A 643 23.08 -20.00 26.76
N LEU A 644 23.33 -18.69 26.61
CA LEU A 644 24.63 -18.17 26.15
C LEU A 644 25.74 -18.56 27.14
N SER A 645 25.48 -18.37 28.42
CA SER A 645 26.41 -18.75 29.49
C SER A 645 26.69 -20.26 29.47
N GLN A 646 25.66 -21.09 29.30
CA GLN A 646 25.82 -22.55 29.15
C GLN A 646 26.62 -22.91 27.91
N ARG A 647 26.38 -22.27 26.75
CA ARG A 647 27.12 -22.52 25.52
C ARG A 647 28.59 -22.16 25.66
N ILE A 648 28.91 -21.01 26.24
CA ILE A 648 30.30 -20.58 26.46
C ILE A 648 31.01 -21.54 27.42
N ASN A 649 30.36 -21.92 28.52
CA ASN A 649 30.91 -22.90 29.46
C ASN A 649 31.17 -24.27 28.79
N TYR A 650 30.24 -24.73 27.96
CA TYR A 650 30.40 -25.94 27.16
C TYR A 650 31.57 -25.84 26.18
N LEU A 651 31.68 -24.73 25.43
CA LEU A 651 32.77 -24.51 24.48
C LEU A 651 34.13 -24.47 25.18
N MET A 652 34.23 -23.83 26.34
CA MET A 652 35.44 -23.83 27.16
C MET A 652 35.79 -25.25 27.63
N ALA A 653 34.84 -26.00 28.21
CA ALA A 653 35.08 -27.38 28.62
C ALA A 653 35.54 -28.26 27.43
N LEU A 654 34.90 -28.10 26.27
CA LEU A 654 35.26 -28.81 25.04
C LEU A 654 36.63 -28.39 24.51
N GLN A 655 37.01 -27.12 24.63
CA GLN A 655 38.33 -26.62 24.23
C GLN A 655 39.43 -27.23 25.09
N ALA A 656 39.20 -27.35 26.41
CA ALA A 656 40.13 -28.02 27.31
C ALA A 656 40.34 -29.49 26.93
N LEU A 657 39.24 -30.21 26.64
CA LEU A 657 39.30 -31.59 26.18
C LEU A 657 39.96 -31.71 24.80
N ALA A 658 39.66 -30.80 23.87
CA ALA A 658 40.28 -30.75 22.55
C ALA A 658 41.79 -30.49 22.65
N ASN A 659 42.22 -29.63 23.57
CA ASN A 659 43.63 -29.36 23.84
C ASN A 659 44.32 -30.58 24.44
N TYR A 660 43.70 -31.25 25.42
CA TYR A 660 44.19 -32.50 26.00
C TYR A 660 44.37 -33.60 24.94
N CYS A 661 43.38 -33.75 24.05
CA CYS A 661 43.41 -34.69 22.94
C CYS A 661 44.18 -34.18 21.70
N ARG A 662 44.82 -33.02 21.75
CA ARG A 662 45.55 -32.42 20.60
C ARG A 662 44.73 -32.39 19.29
N ALA A 663 43.45 -32.05 19.41
CA ALA A 663 42.52 -31.90 18.29
C ALA A 663 42.54 -30.45 17.77
N ASP A 664 43.63 -30.04 17.12
CA ASP A 664 43.88 -28.64 16.74
C ASP A 664 42.75 -28.03 15.89
N ARG A 665 42.18 -28.80 14.96
CA ARG A 665 41.06 -28.33 14.13
C ARG A 665 39.82 -28.01 14.95
N LEU A 666 39.49 -28.85 15.94
CA LEU A 666 38.38 -28.59 16.86
C LEU A 666 38.65 -27.35 17.70
N LYS A 667 39.88 -27.17 18.19
CA LYS A 667 40.28 -25.93 18.89
C LYS A 667 40.02 -24.71 18.02
N ASN A 668 40.42 -24.74 16.75
CA ASN A 668 40.24 -23.62 15.84
C ASN A 668 38.76 -23.34 15.52
N LEU A 669 37.91 -24.38 15.43
CA LEU A 669 36.46 -24.22 15.27
C LEU A 669 35.83 -23.57 16.52
N ILE A 670 36.22 -24.02 17.71
CA ILE A 670 35.75 -23.43 18.97
C ILE A 670 36.21 -21.97 19.09
N ALA A 671 37.47 -21.69 18.75
CA ALA A 671 38.02 -20.34 18.72
C ALA A 671 37.23 -19.43 17.78
N GLN A 672 36.90 -19.90 16.59
CA GLN A 672 36.06 -19.17 15.65
C GLN A 672 34.68 -18.86 16.23
N GLU A 673 34.05 -19.83 16.90
CA GLU A 673 32.74 -19.62 17.53
C GLU A 673 32.81 -18.62 18.69
N LEU A 674 33.80 -18.74 19.59
CA LEU A 674 34.02 -17.80 20.69
C LEU A 674 34.31 -16.37 20.20
N MET A 675 34.80 -16.21 18.98
CA MET A 675 35.05 -14.90 18.35
C MET A 675 33.86 -14.34 17.57
N LEU A 676 32.71 -15.02 17.55
CA LEU A 676 31.50 -14.46 16.95
C LEU A 676 31.02 -13.23 17.74
N PRO A 677 30.27 -12.32 17.10
CA PRO A 677 29.58 -11.23 17.80
C PRO A 677 28.75 -11.76 18.97
N ASP A 678 28.70 -10.99 20.06
CA ASP A 678 27.91 -11.26 21.27
C ASP A 678 28.36 -12.45 22.14
N MET A 679 29.35 -13.26 21.71
CA MET A 679 29.93 -14.31 22.55
C MET A 679 30.83 -13.75 23.66
N VAL A 680 31.73 -12.82 23.29
CA VAL A 680 32.58 -12.12 24.25
C VAL A 680 31.93 -10.80 24.64
N MET A 681 31.68 -10.66 25.93
CA MET A 681 31.09 -9.48 26.57
C MET A 681 31.94 -9.07 27.78
N TYR A 682 31.62 -7.92 28.39
CA TYR A 682 32.37 -7.44 29.57
C TYR A 682 32.28 -8.39 30.78
N SER A 683 31.20 -9.16 30.91
CA SER A 683 30.96 -10.10 32.01
C SER A 683 31.86 -11.33 31.96
N ASN A 684 32.16 -11.82 30.74
CA ASN A 684 32.87 -13.09 30.53
C ASN A 684 34.25 -12.95 29.87
N VAL A 685 34.64 -11.77 29.36
CA VAL A 685 35.90 -11.57 28.61
C VAL A 685 37.14 -12.00 29.39
N PHE A 686 37.16 -11.79 30.71
CA PHE A 686 38.28 -12.21 31.56
C PHE A 686 38.33 -13.72 31.72
N ASP A 687 37.19 -14.38 31.85
CA ASP A 687 37.09 -15.83 32.04
C ASP A 687 37.47 -16.55 30.74
N ILE A 688 36.92 -16.11 29.61
CA ILE A 688 37.27 -16.62 28.27
C ILE A 688 38.77 -16.42 28.00
N ARG A 689 39.33 -15.25 28.33
CA ARG A 689 40.76 -14.99 28.17
C ARG A 689 41.61 -15.91 29.05
N ALA A 690 41.30 -16.03 30.34
CA ALA A 690 42.05 -16.87 31.26
C ALA A 690 42.00 -18.34 30.82
N HIS A 691 40.83 -18.80 30.38
CA HIS A 691 40.65 -20.14 29.84
C HIS A 691 41.46 -20.37 28.55
N ALA A 692 41.48 -19.39 27.64
CA ALA A 692 42.30 -19.43 26.43
C ALA A 692 43.81 -19.44 26.73
N GLU A 693 44.26 -18.69 27.75
CA GLU A 693 45.65 -18.71 28.22
C GLU A 693 46.04 -20.10 28.76
N LEU A 694 45.17 -20.74 29.55
CA LEU A 694 45.38 -22.10 30.05
C LEU A 694 45.45 -23.14 28.92
N ASN A 695 44.66 -22.96 27.86
CA ASN A 695 44.59 -23.87 26.72
C ASN A 695 45.49 -23.50 25.53
N GLN A 696 46.39 -22.54 25.74
CA GLN A 696 47.37 -22.08 24.75
C GLN A 696 46.72 -21.63 23.42
N ASP A 697 45.54 -21.00 23.50
CA ASP A 697 44.84 -20.44 22.34
C ASP A 697 45.21 -18.97 22.15
N ALA A 698 46.28 -18.73 21.39
CA ALA A 698 46.82 -17.38 21.18
C ALA A 698 45.85 -16.46 20.44
N ASP A 699 45.00 -16.99 19.56
CA ASP A 699 44.09 -16.18 18.76
C ASP A 699 42.93 -15.66 19.61
N VAL A 700 42.32 -16.50 20.47
CA VAL A 700 41.29 -16.06 21.43
C VAL A 700 41.86 -15.07 22.44
N VAL A 701 43.07 -15.31 22.95
CA VAL A 701 43.75 -14.36 23.84
C VAL A 701 43.98 -13.01 23.16
N LYS A 702 44.45 -13.02 21.91
CA LYS A 702 44.63 -11.80 21.12
C LYS A 702 43.31 -11.07 20.89
N TYR A 703 42.25 -11.79 20.56
CA TYR A 703 40.90 -11.26 20.37
C TYR A 703 40.38 -10.58 21.65
N CYS A 704 40.40 -11.28 22.80
CA CYS A 704 39.98 -10.70 24.08
C CYS A 704 40.81 -9.46 24.46
N ASN A 705 42.12 -9.50 24.21
CA ASN A 705 43.00 -8.34 24.46
C ASN A 705 42.68 -7.14 23.57
N GLN A 706 42.33 -7.37 22.30
CA GLN A 706 41.85 -6.30 21.44
C GLN A 706 40.49 -5.78 21.95
N PHE A 707 39.60 -6.68 22.40
CA PHE A 707 38.26 -6.33 22.89
C PHE A 707 38.35 -5.40 24.10
N MET A 708 39.21 -5.74 25.06
CA MET A 708 39.46 -4.92 26.24
C MET A 708 40.17 -3.59 25.93
N LYS A 709 40.94 -3.50 24.84
CA LYS A 709 41.64 -2.26 24.43
C LYS A 709 40.78 -1.30 23.63
N GLY A 710 39.65 -1.76 23.07
CA GLY A 710 38.70 -0.90 22.37
C GLY A 710 38.22 0.23 23.29
N LYS A 711 38.33 1.48 22.85
CA LYS A 711 38.11 2.65 23.74
C LYS A 711 36.72 2.61 24.39
N LYS A 712 35.69 2.22 23.64
CA LYS A 712 34.31 2.12 24.17
C LYS A 712 34.15 0.93 25.11
N ASN A 713 34.66 -0.24 24.71
CA ASN A 713 34.56 -1.46 25.50
C ASN A 713 35.30 -1.33 26.83
N ALA A 714 36.51 -0.75 26.83
CA ALA A 714 37.29 -0.48 28.04
C ALA A 714 36.51 0.32 29.08
N SER A 715 35.81 1.38 28.65
CA SER A 715 35.00 2.22 29.55
C SER A 715 33.80 1.47 30.14
N LEU A 716 33.20 0.54 29.38
CA LEU A 716 32.09 -0.28 29.87
C LEU A 716 32.58 -1.35 30.84
N ILE A 717 33.71 -2.00 30.52
CA ILE A 717 34.36 -2.99 31.39
C ILE A 717 34.76 -2.36 32.72
N GLU A 718 35.38 -1.17 32.71
CA GLU A 718 35.77 -0.49 33.95
C GLU A 718 34.56 -0.21 34.84
N LYS A 719 33.47 0.30 34.25
CA LYS A 719 32.23 0.58 35.00
C LYS A 719 31.58 -0.69 35.55
N TYR A 720 31.57 -1.77 34.77
CA TYR A 720 31.09 -3.08 35.24
C TYR A 720 31.89 -3.58 36.46
N LEU A 721 33.23 -3.48 36.39
CA LEU A 721 34.08 -3.89 37.50
C LEU A 721 33.88 -3.00 38.73
N GLU A 722 33.61 -1.70 38.57
CA GLU A 722 33.20 -0.81 39.66
C GLU A 722 31.90 -1.28 40.33
N ASP A 723 30.87 -1.56 39.54
CA ASP A 723 29.58 -2.02 40.08
C ASP A 723 29.70 -3.38 40.79
N GLU A 724 30.48 -4.31 40.26
CA GLU A 724 30.79 -5.59 40.91
C GLU A 724 31.53 -5.40 42.23
N ILE A 725 32.52 -4.50 42.27
CA ILE A 725 33.24 -4.15 43.50
C ILE A 725 32.25 -3.62 44.56
N ASP A 726 31.37 -2.68 44.18
CA ASP A 726 30.39 -2.09 45.09
C ASP A 726 29.37 -3.13 45.56
N LEU A 727 28.87 -3.97 44.67
CA LEU A 727 27.93 -5.05 44.98
C LEU A 727 28.54 -6.06 45.98
N VAL A 728 29.77 -6.51 45.74
CA VAL A 728 30.47 -7.44 46.63
C VAL A 728 30.72 -6.78 47.98
N GLN A 729 31.10 -5.51 48.04
CA GLN A 729 31.27 -4.77 49.29
C GLN A 729 29.96 -4.65 50.07
N VAL A 730 28.85 -4.30 49.42
CA VAL A 730 27.52 -4.23 50.07
C VAL A 730 27.12 -5.59 50.63
N LYS A 731 27.29 -6.68 49.86
CA LYS A 731 27.02 -8.05 50.34
C LYS A 731 27.90 -8.42 51.54
N MET A 732 29.18 -8.05 51.51
CA MET A 732 30.10 -8.28 52.63
C MET A 732 29.67 -7.53 53.89
N VAL A 733 29.29 -6.25 53.77
CA VAL A 733 28.81 -5.44 54.91
C VAL A 733 27.52 -6.02 55.48
N ALA A 734 26.56 -6.38 54.63
CA ALA A 734 25.30 -6.98 55.07
C ALA A 734 25.53 -8.33 55.79
N LEU A 735 26.42 -9.17 55.26
CA LEU A 735 26.76 -10.46 55.86
C LEU A 735 27.52 -10.30 57.19
N ALA A 736 28.43 -9.33 57.27
CA ALA A 736 29.15 -9.01 58.50
C ALA A 736 28.21 -8.48 59.59
N GLN A 737 27.27 -7.58 59.24
CA GLN A 737 26.25 -7.09 60.17
C GLN A 737 25.33 -8.21 60.68
N TYR A 738 24.98 -9.16 59.82
CA TYR A 738 24.20 -10.34 60.20
C TYR A 738 24.94 -11.22 61.21
N LEU A 739 26.23 -11.48 60.97
CA LEU A 739 27.11 -12.24 61.88
C LEU A 739 27.32 -11.53 63.23
N GLU A 740 27.41 -10.20 63.24
CA GLU A 740 27.50 -9.39 64.47
C GLU A 740 26.17 -9.35 65.25
N GLY A 741 25.03 -9.39 64.56
CA GLY A 741 23.69 -9.44 65.14
C GLY A 741 23.39 -10.77 65.85
N GLU A 742 23.71 -11.91 65.22
CA GLU A 742 23.56 -13.23 65.85
C GLU A 742 24.47 -13.42 67.07
N GLY A 743 25.63 -12.76 67.08
CA GLY A 743 26.54 -12.73 68.24
C GLY A 743 25.95 -12.03 69.48
N SER A 744 24.89 -11.22 69.33
CA SER A 744 24.26 -10.50 70.45
C SER A 744 23.02 -11.19 71.04
N GLU A 745 22.36 -12.09 70.30
CA GLU A 745 21.19 -12.85 70.79
C GLU A 745 21.51 -14.32 71.14
N ALA A 746 22.63 -14.88 70.67
CA ALA A 746 22.99 -16.29 70.91
C ALA A 746 23.57 -16.62 72.30
N ASP A 747 23.80 -15.62 73.17
CA ASP A 747 24.16 -15.87 74.58
C ASP A 747 22.95 -16.29 75.46
N ALA A 748 21.75 -16.40 74.88
CA ALA A 748 20.54 -16.83 75.58
C ALA A 748 19.79 -17.96 74.87
N LYS A 749 20.36 -19.18 74.96
CA LYS A 749 19.73 -20.52 74.86
C LYS A 749 19.91 -21.28 73.53
N HIS A 750 20.51 -22.46 73.71
CA HIS A 750 20.51 -23.67 72.87
C HIS A 750 21.66 -23.82 71.86
N GLY A 751 22.54 -24.79 72.15
CA GLY A 751 23.74 -25.15 71.39
C GLY A 751 23.46 -25.88 70.08
N GLY A 752 22.96 -25.14 69.08
CA GLY A 752 22.80 -25.61 67.70
C GLY A 752 23.47 -24.73 66.62
N SER A 753 24.09 -23.60 66.96
CA SER A 753 24.47 -22.56 65.96
C SER A 753 25.84 -22.69 65.31
N SER A 754 26.65 -23.71 65.60
CA SER A 754 28.04 -23.74 65.08
C SER A 754 28.13 -23.99 63.56
N GLY A 755 27.22 -24.78 62.97
CA GLY A 755 27.27 -25.11 61.54
C GLY A 755 26.86 -23.95 60.61
N GLU A 756 25.97 -23.07 61.08
CA GLU A 756 25.45 -21.96 60.29
C GLU A 756 26.40 -20.77 60.30
N SER A 757 27.00 -20.46 61.47
CA SER A 757 28.08 -19.48 61.58
C SER A 757 29.33 -19.87 60.78
N ILE A 758 29.69 -21.16 60.72
CA ILE A 758 30.79 -21.66 59.87
C ILE A 758 30.48 -21.42 58.39
N ARG A 759 29.29 -21.80 57.91
CA ARG A 759 28.87 -21.59 56.52
C ARG A 759 28.82 -20.10 56.12
N LEU A 760 28.40 -19.24 57.03
CA LEU A 760 28.36 -17.79 56.80
C LEU A 760 29.77 -17.19 56.76
N ASN A 761 30.69 -17.66 57.60
CA ASN A 761 32.11 -17.28 57.54
C ASN A 761 32.80 -17.78 56.26
N GLU A 762 32.49 -18.99 55.80
CA GLU A 762 32.95 -19.49 54.49
C GLU A 762 32.47 -18.60 53.34
N LYS A 763 31.19 -18.20 53.34
CA LYS A 763 30.65 -17.24 52.37
C LYS A 763 31.32 -15.88 52.44
N LEU A 764 31.66 -15.39 53.64
CA LEU A 764 32.36 -14.12 53.81
C LEU A 764 33.79 -14.18 53.23
N GLU A 765 34.48 -15.29 53.41
CA GLU A 765 35.82 -15.49 52.85
C GLU A 765 35.80 -15.68 51.33
N ASP A 766 34.76 -16.33 50.81
CA ASP A 766 34.50 -16.41 49.37
C ASP A 766 34.27 -15.01 48.77
N LEU A 767 33.41 -14.19 49.39
CA LEU A 767 33.20 -12.79 48.97
C LEU A 767 34.49 -11.95 49.04
N ARG A 768 35.35 -12.16 50.05
CA ARG A 768 36.66 -11.49 50.13
C ARG A 768 37.59 -11.92 49.00
N SER A 769 37.59 -13.21 48.65
CA SER A 769 38.38 -13.74 47.56
C SER A 769 37.89 -13.17 46.22
N ARG A 770 36.56 -13.14 46.02
CA ARG A 770 35.94 -12.50 44.85
C ARG A 770 36.26 -11.01 44.76
N LEU A 771 36.20 -10.27 45.88
CA LEU A 771 36.56 -8.85 45.90
C LEU A 771 38.02 -8.61 45.48
N LYS A 772 38.95 -9.44 45.95
CA LYS A 772 40.37 -9.36 45.55
C LYS A 772 40.53 -9.63 44.06
N GLU A 773 39.82 -10.63 43.54
CA GLU A 773 39.85 -10.99 42.13
C GLU A 773 39.33 -9.86 41.23
N VAL A 774 38.15 -9.31 41.52
CA VAL A 774 37.56 -8.21 40.72
C VAL A 774 38.45 -6.96 40.77
N LYS A 775 39.06 -6.66 41.93
CA LYS A 775 40.03 -5.56 42.07
C LYS A 775 41.33 -5.77 41.30
N LEU A 776 41.70 -7.01 40.98
CA LEU A 776 42.88 -7.32 40.18
C LEU A 776 42.56 -7.26 38.68
N ARG A 777 41.32 -7.60 38.28
CA ARG A 777 40.83 -7.49 36.90
C ARG A 777 40.70 -6.02 36.47
N ARG A 778 40.29 -5.15 37.39
CA ARG A 778 40.28 -3.69 37.22
C ARG A 778 41.69 -3.14 37.24
#